data_AF-A0A3D5M2U7-F1
#
_entry.id   AF-A0A3D5M2U7-F1
#
_cell.length_a   1.000
_cell.length_b   1.000
_cell.length_c   1.000
_cell.angle_alpha   90.00
_cell.angle_beta   90.00
_cell.angle_gamma   90.00
#
_symmetry.space_group_name_H-M   'P 1'
#
loop_
_entity.id
_entity.type
_entity.pdbx_description
1 polymer ?
#
loop_
_entity_poly.entity_id
_entity_poly.type
_entity_poly.pdbx_seq_one_letter_code
_entity_poly.pdbx_strand_id
1 'polypeptide(L)'
;MKNAMLLGLIACLAALVPFTSIEAQPANDECATAQAIGEGSFPLDNTGSVVEGPTDCDANMGTDVWFLYTATDTGNALIETCNTLGTMDDTVLIVYDGALGCPTAGAACLVSDDDGCVAPNFSSTVQLPVISGETYYVQVGGWNGAVGTSDLNVSLLGAEICDDGIDNDADGAIDCADIDCGGDPVCGTEICDDGIDNDGDAAVDCADLDCIGTPACPSATNDDCVNATPVGEGIFPVDNTISTLDGPIDADANMGTDVWYLYTASETGNAIIQTCETLGTLDDSVIIVYDGASGCPIAGSPFLGSDDDGCVNPAFSSIVNIPVFAGDTYYVQVGGWNGAVGTSDLDISIAAPEICDDGLDNDFDGAIDCADTDCVGFPTCGAEVCDDGLDNDGDGLIDCLDLTDCLGTPTCPAASNDECITSTEIFIAGPGIYTAAMDSTTASTGLDPLPTVPCTVLGQMDNDIWYSFTPDVDMSVELHTCDPLGWDTDLALYEGADCALLTELACDGDGVGLVGCQGFYSYITFVPVFAGVEYKVRVGSWAAGASGTGLLTLNAVVPGVEDCLNGLDDDVDGLTDCADPDCFAEPNCSEALNCLDGIDNDVDGLIDCLDDDCASDPGCIEICDDGLDNDGDGLVDCADNTCACTAACPVPLDADECCSALPVTDGANAFDTTLLSDSGNNINNCGGGFGAMSTDGWFSYTATADGSLFWDTCDAASFDTDVNVYTGSCDALIDVDCNGDGAGLVGCQAFYSAGGFQVLSGESYLIRIGGFGAGTAGLGTLNISVTCADLITGFAGANDCSTNDVTLTWDPAGYDTFDVSRDGVVLATGLPAGTVSYVDSSGLANGTYNYEVSGICNSGGGDTQQTNVSVACSSGGETDLIINTDPGLGLVDSAAALEAALTANGIAFLTVPDAPATVLGSVIGSYERVWVMTGTFGSDGRLTSADSDALGSWIEAGIGVYLEGGDHWGFAVAAGNFDNYDGVIGAADGDDTFLAMNGLDTLIGTDWSDLIGVPYTQDQAGNDWTDQLTVGPEFGGPDVGAIWQEVAGTYTTGALSLNQDLGGSPIGVALVQSWEFGGFGGDQTDLAARMVAALGGGGGGPVGPNFGRGDCNADGGFNIADAIFVLAALFSGGPSGTCLDACDSNDDGGVNIADAIFSLAALFSGGPPPSAPAPGTCGLDATDTDALDCVSFPPCP
;
A
#
# COMPACT_ATOMS: atom_id res chain seq x y z
N MET A 1 -51.18 -15.22 -74.32
CA MET A 1 -51.61 -14.93 -75.72
C MET A 1 -51.27 -13.47 -76.01
N LYS A 2 -50.57 -13.08 -77.06
CA LYS A 2 -49.88 -13.79 -78.16
C LYS A 2 -48.35 -13.50 -78.03
N ASN A 3 -47.41 -14.10 -78.77
CA ASN A 3 -47.46 -15.07 -79.86
C ASN A 3 -46.36 -16.14 -79.64
N ALA A 4 -45.91 -16.87 -80.67
CA ALA A 4 -44.68 -17.68 -80.59
C ALA A 4 -44.01 -17.87 -81.97
N MET A 5 -42.71 -18.22 -81.93
CA MET A 5 -41.88 -18.86 -82.98
C MET A 5 -41.58 -18.12 -84.29
N LEU A 6 -40.27 -17.81 -84.47
CA LEU A 6 -39.58 -18.04 -85.74
C LEU A 6 -38.08 -18.37 -85.53
N LEU A 7 -37.70 -19.63 -85.80
CA LEU A 7 -36.35 -20.19 -86.04
C LEU A 7 -35.24 -20.03 -84.95
N GLY A 8 -34.36 -21.00 -84.68
CA GLY A 8 -34.28 -22.40 -85.11
C GLY A 8 -32.98 -22.82 -85.84
N LEU A 9 -32.13 -23.59 -85.14
CA LEU A 9 -31.04 -24.48 -85.61
C LEU A 9 -29.69 -23.89 -86.15
N ILE A 10 -28.66 -23.98 -85.30
CA ILE A 10 -27.34 -24.67 -85.47
C ILE A 10 -26.66 -24.66 -86.86
N ALA A 11 -25.43 -24.11 -86.96
CA ALA A 11 -24.19 -24.86 -87.30
C ALA A 11 -22.92 -24.00 -87.61
N CYS A 12 -21.77 -24.45 -87.06
CA CYS A 12 -20.41 -24.43 -87.64
C CYS A 12 -19.56 -23.15 -87.89
N LEU A 13 -18.48 -23.07 -87.11
CA LEU A 13 -17.05 -23.11 -87.55
C LEU A 13 -16.31 -21.80 -87.94
N ALA A 14 -15.51 -21.33 -86.96
CA ALA A 14 -14.15 -20.78 -87.07
C ALA A 14 -13.82 -19.54 -87.92
N ALA A 15 -13.30 -18.51 -87.24
CA ALA A 15 -12.22 -17.65 -87.74
C ALA A 15 -11.30 -17.23 -86.59
N LEU A 16 -10.03 -17.66 -86.64
CA LEU A 16 -9.02 -17.47 -85.61
C LEU A 16 -8.68 -16.00 -85.31
N VAL A 17 -8.76 -15.61 -84.04
CA VAL A 17 -7.72 -14.83 -83.33
C VAL A 17 -7.76 -15.26 -81.85
N PRO A 18 -6.64 -15.60 -81.20
CA PRO A 18 -6.58 -15.57 -79.74
C PRO A 18 -6.49 -14.11 -79.32
N PHE A 19 -7.62 -13.49 -79.02
CA PHE A 19 -7.58 -12.35 -78.10
C PHE A 19 -7.41 -12.96 -76.71
N THR A 20 -6.23 -12.76 -76.14
CA THR A 20 -6.08 -12.69 -74.69
C THR A 20 -7.17 -11.75 -74.17
N SER A 21 -8.02 -12.23 -73.27
CA SER A 21 -8.75 -11.32 -72.39
C SER A 21 -7.68 -10.57 -71.62
N ILE A 22 -7.52 -9.29 -71.97
CA ILE A 22 -7.01 -8.32 -71.01
C ILE A 22 -8.07 -8.32 -69.91
N GLU A 23 -7.71 -8.75 -68.70
CA GLU A 23 -8.48 -8.48 -67.49
C GLU A 23 -8.79 -6.98 -67.52
N ALA A 24 -10.07 -6.61 -67.47
CA ALA A 24 -10.42 -5.20 -67.45
C ALA A 24 -10.14 -4.70 -66.04
N GLN A 25 -9.39 -3.60 -65.89
CA GLN A 25 -9.19 -2.96 -64.59
C GLN A 25 -10.55 -2.70 -63.92
N PRO A 26 -10.64 -2.73 -62.57
CA PRO A 26 -11.83 -2.33 -61.84
C PRO A 26 -12.38 -0.97 -62.30
N ALA A 27 -13.69 -0.77 -62.19
CA ALA A 27 -14.30 0.48 -62.65
C ALA A 27 -13.94 1.70 -61.77
N ASN A 28 -13.43 1.42 -60.57
CA ASN A 28 -13.01 2.34 -59.52
C ASN A 28 -11.50 2.23 -59.20
N ASP A 29 -10.72 1.76 -60.17
CA ASP A 29 -9.24 1.73 -60.19
C ASP A 29 -8.64 3.14 -60.02
N GLU A 30 -9.15 4.15 -60.74
CA GLU A 30 -8.75 5.55 -60.54
C GLU A 30 -9.60 6.22 -59.43
N CYS A 31 -8.99 7.01 -58.53
CA CYS A 31 -9.73 7.89 -57.61
C CYS A 31 -10.75 8.79 -58.33
N ALA A 32 -10.43 9.26 -59.53
CA ALA A 32 -11.33 10.07 -60.36
C ALA A 32 -12.60 9.31 -60.82
N THR A 33 -12.63 7.99 -60.67
CA THR A 33 -13.76 7.09 -60.93
C THR A 33 -14.17 6.30 -59.68
N ALA A 34 -13.82 6.78 -58.48
CA ALA A 34 -14.20 6.18 -57.19
C ALA A 34 -15.70 5.82 -57.13
N GLN A 35 -16.00 4.65 -56.58
CA GLN A 35 -17.38 4.19 -56.44
C GLN A 35 -18.09 4.99 -55.33
N ALA A 36 -19.10 5.77 -55.69
CA ALA A 36 -19.93 6.48 -54.71
C ALA A 36 -20.71 5.49 -53.84
N ILE A 37 -20.56 5.58 -52.52
CA ILE A 37 -21.21 4.75 -51.50
C ILE A 37 -21.80 5.61 -50.37
N GLY A 38 -22.71 5.00 -49.61
CA GLY A 38 -23.11 5.47 -48.28
C GLY A 38 -22.82 4.35 -47.29
N GLU A 39 -23.65 4.21 -46.27
CA GLU A 39 -23.61 3.12 -45.29
C GLU A 39 -24.15 1.81 -45.91
N GLY A 40 -23.63 0.68 -45.44
CA GLY A 40 -23.92 -0.67 -45.91
C GLY A 40 -22.67 -1.44 -46.32
N SER A 41 -22.89 -2.58 -46.96
CA SER A 41 -21.84 -3.49 -47.43
C SER A 41 -21.70 -3.41 -48.95
N PHE A 42 -20.47 -3.26 -49.43
CA PHE A 42 -20.14 -3.02 -50.84
C PHE A 42 -19.06 -4.00 -51.32
N PRO A 43 -19.26 -4.67 -52.48
CA PRO A 43 -18.30 -5.64 -52.97
C PRO A 43 -16.99 -4.98 -53.39
N LEU A 44 -15.89 -5.53 -52.89
CA LEU A 44 -14.51 -5.15 -53.18
C LEU A 44 -13.88 -6.17 -54.12
N ASP A 45 -13.18 -5.71 -55.15
CA ASP A 45 -12.36 -6.55 -56.04
C ASP A 45 -11.21 -5.71 -56.62
N ASN A 46 -10.00 -5.85 -56.07
CA ASN A 46 -8.80 -5.20 -56.58
C ASN A 46 -8.06 -6.08 -57.62
N THR A 47 -8.69 -7.16 -58.12
CA THR A 47 -8.03 -8.11 -59.03
C THR A 47 -7.65 -7.42 -60.34
N GLY A 48 -6.38 -7.05 -60.43
CA GLY A 48 -5.86 -6.32 -61.58
C GLY A 48 -6.32 -4.87 -61.63
N SER A 49 -6.42 -4.18 -60.49
CA SER A 49 -6.12 -2.75 -60.45
C SER A 49 -4.60 -2.49 -60.54
N VAL A 50 -4.20 -1.22 -60.51
CA VAL A 50 -2.81 -0.77 -60.35
C VAL A 50 -2.63 -0.06 -59.00
N VAL A 51 -1.58 0.77 -58.82
CA VAL A 51 -1.38 1.57 -57.60
C VAL A 51 -1.32 3.04 -58.01
N GLU A 52 -2.42 3.76 -57.81
CA GLU A 52 -2.61 5.12 -58.36
C GLU A 52 -2.69 6.21 -57.28
N GLY A 53 -2.88 5.81 -56.02
CA GLY A 53 -2.96 6.69 -54.86
C GLY A 53 -1.63 7.16 -54.27
N PRO A 54 -1.69 8.01 -53.23
CA PRO A 54 -0.62 8.13 -52.26
C PRO A 54 -0.43 6.79 -51.51
N THR A 55 0.78 6.57 -51.02
CA THR A 55 1.14 5.46 -50.11
C THR A 55 2.00 6.02 -48.97
N ASP A 56 1.75 7.28 -48.58
CA ASP A 56 2.58 8.02 -47.63
C ASP A 56 2.16 7.78 -46.17
N CYS A 57 0.89 7.44 -45.95
CA CYS A 57 0.35 7.06 -44.63
C CYS A 57 0.46 5.56 -44.37
N ASP A 58 0.46 4.76 -45.45
CA ASP A 58 0.82 3.34 -45.41
C ASP A 58 1.68 3.00 -46.64
N ALA A 59 2.92 2.59 -46.39
CA ALA A 59 3.90 2.25 -47.43
C ALA A 59 3.77 0.80 -47.97
N ASN A 60 2.97 -0.04 -47.31
CA ASN A 60 2.65 -1.41 -47.71
C ASN A 60 1.47 -1.47 -48.69
N MET A 61 0.70 -0.39 -48.85
CA MET A 61 -0.42 -0.26 -49.80
C MET A 61 -0.05 -0.75 -51.21
N GLY A 62 -0.62 -1.91 -51.59
CA GLY A 62 -0.49 -2.51 -52.91
C GLY A 62 -1.57 -2.03 -53.87
N THR A 63 -2.02 -2.94 -54.75
CA THR A 63 -3.03 -2.64 -55.78
C THR A 63 -4.33 -2.17 -55.16
N ASP A 64 -4.76 -0.96 -55.48
CA ASP A 64 -5.82 -0.23 -54.77
C ASP A 64 -7.10 -0.09 -55.61
N VAL A 65 -8.22 0.18 -54.93
CA VAL A 65 -9.48 0.61 -55.52
C VAL A 65 -10.15 1.66 -54.63
N TRP A 66 -10.92 2.54 -55.24
CA TRP A 66 -11.41 3.75 -54.59
C TRP A 66 -12.92 3.76 -54.37
N PHE A 67 -13.32 4.28 -53.22
CA PHE A 67 -14.71 4.60 -52.90
C PHE A 67 -14.82 6.07 -52.49
N LEU A 68 -15.98 6.66 -52.76
CA LEU A 68 -16.33 8.00 -52.30
C LEU A 68 -17.55 7.84 -51.38
N TYR A 69 -17.28 7.76 -50.09
CA TYR A 69 -18.30 7.70 -49.05
C TYR A 69 -18.94 9.08 -48.90
N THR A 70 -20.27 9.11 -48.75
CA THR A 70 -21.04 10.30 -48.35
C THR A 70 -21.84 9.91 -47.11
N ALA A 71 -21.52 10.50 -45.96
CA ALA A 71 -22.21 10.19 -44.71
C ALA A 71 -23.67 10.65 -44.75
N THR A 72 -24.62 9.81 -44.31
CA THR A 72 -26.03 10.22 -44.29
C THR A 72 -26.38 11.10 -43.10
N ASP A 73 -25.77 10.86 -41.95
CA ASP A 73 -25.91 11.63 -40.71
C ASP A 73 -24.51 11.98 -40.15
N THR A 74 -24.46 12.75 -39.07
CA THR A 74 -23.21 13.10 -38.36
C THR A 74 -23.03 12.10 -37.22
N GLY A 75 -21.81 11.63 -36.99
CA GLY A 75 -21.45 10.67 -35.95
C GLY A 75 -20.15 9.93 -36.30
N ASN A 76 -19.80 8.89 -35.55
CA ASN A 76 -18.64 8.06 -35.88
C ASN A 76 -18.95 7.04 -36.99
N ALA A 77 -18.13 7.04 -38.05
CA ALA A 77 -18.19 6.06 -39.12
C ALA A 77 -17.16 4.94 -38.90
N LEU A 78 -17.66 3.73 -38.69
CA LEU A 78 -16.86 2.51 -38.73
C LEU A 78 -16.76 2.05 -40.19
N ILE A 79 -15.53 1.91 -40.68
CA ILE A 79 -15.21 1.51 -42.06
C ILE A 79 -14.27 0.30 -42.00
N GLU A 80 -14.76 -0.88 -42.39
CA GLU A 80 -14.08 -2.15 -42.15
C GLU A 80 -14.11 -3.12 -43.34
N THR A 81 -13.10 -3.98 -43.39
CA THR A 81 -13.01 -5.15 -44.27
C THR A 81 -13.06 -6.48 -43.50
N CYS A 82 -13.32 -6.46 -42.19
CA CYS A 82 -13.28 -7.63 -41.28
C CYS A 82 -14.24 -8.79 -41.62
N ASN A 83 -15.07 -8.68 -42.67
CA ASN A 83 -16.01 -9.72 -43.04
C ASN A 83 -15.37 -10.77 -43.97
N THR A 84 -15.52 -12.05 -43.61
CA THR A 84 -14.89 -13.23 -44.28
C THR A 84 -15.41 -13.56 -45.70
N LEU A 85 -15.95 -12.60 -46.45
CA LEU A 85 -16.55 -12.76 -47.77
C LEU A 85 -15.55 -12.51 -48.90
N GLY A 86 -14.43 -13.24 -48.91
CA GLY A 86 -13.33 -12.92 -49.82
C GLY A 86 -12.39 -14.05 -50.25
N THR A 87 -11.41 -13.62 -51.05
CA THR A 87 -10.13 -14.29 -51.30
C THR A 87 -8.96 -13.30 -51.17
N MET A 88 -9.23 -12.07 -50.73
CA MET A 88 -8.22 -11.10 -50.33
C MET A 88 -7.98 -11.35 -48.85
N ASP A 89 -6.89 -12.04 -48.55
CA ASP A 89 -6.58 -12.55 -47.21
C ASP A 89 -5.79 -11.52 -46.37
N ASP A 90 -5.55 -10.32 -46.90
CA ASP A 90 -4.61 -9.31 -46.40
C ASP A 90 -4.97 -7.93 -47.02
N THR A 91 -5.33 -6.92 -46.23
CA THR A 91 -5.91 -5.63 -46.70
C THR A 91 -5.24 -4.41 -46.10
N VAL A 92 -5.25 -3.28 -46.82
CA VAL A 92 -4.81 -1.97 -46.30
C VAL A 92 -5.90 -0.94 -46.60
N LEU A 93 -6.22 -0.07 -45.64
CA LEU A 93 -7.30 0.91 -45.74
C LEU A 93 -6.82 2.30 -45.33
N ILE A 94 -7.09 3.31 -46.16
CA ILE A 94 -6.74 4.72 -45.88
C ILE A 94 -7.94 5.62 -46.21
N VAL A 95 -8.23 6.60 -45.33
CA VAL A 95 -9.34 7.57 -45.52
C VAL A 95 -8.82 9.01 -45.65
N TYR A 96 -9.39 9.76 -46.59
CA TYR A 96 -9.06 11.16 -46.89
C TYR A 96 -10.30 12.06 -46.90
N ASP A 97 -10.14 13.33 -46.54
CA ASP A 97 -11.15 14.37 -46.71
C ASP A 97 -11.48 14.59 -48.21
N GLY A 98 -12.71 14.26 -48.61
CA GLY A 98 -13.19 14.42 -49.98
C GLY A 98 -13.43 15.86 -50.41
N ALA A 99 -13.53 16.82 -49.49
CA ALA A 99 -13.61 18.24 -49.79
C ALA A 99 -12.33 18.77 -50.46
N LEU A 100 -11.19 18.13 -50.20
CA LEU A 100 -9.89 18.44 -50.83
C LEU A 100 -9.75 17.86 -52.26
N GLY A 101 -10.66 16.96 -52.66
CA GLY A 101 -10.60 16.23 -53.93
C GLY A 101 -9.68 15.02 -53.88
N CYS A 102 -9.40 14.42 -55.03
CA CYS A 102 -8.53 13.23 -55.08
C CYS A 102 -7.13 13.52 -54.49
N PRO A 103 -6.67 12.72 -53.53
CA PRO A 103 -5.40 12.96 -52.86
C PRO A 103 -4.21 12.75 -53.80
N THR A 104 -3.08 13.34 -53.42
CA THR A 104 -1.80 13.23 -54.12
C THR A 104 -0.69 13.00 -53.11
N ALA A 105 0.47 12.50 -53.53
CA ALA A 105 1.61 12.26 -52.64
C ALA A 105 1.90 13.46 -51.69
N GLY A 106 1.95 13.18 -50.40
CA GLY A 106 2.05 14.17 -49.31
C GLY A 106 0.73 14.80 -48.86
N ALA A 107 -0.42 14.24 -49.22
CA ALA A 107 -1.72 14.60 -48.63
C ALA A 107 -1.85 13.99 -47.22
N ALA A 108 -2.40 14.75 -46.27
CA ALA A 108 -2.73 14.23 -44.95
C ALA A 108 -3.89 13.23 -45.06
N CYS A 109 -3.72 12.07 -44.43
CA CYS A 109 -4.81 11.12 -44.20
C CYS A 109 -5.56 11.48 -42.92
N LEU A 110 -6.82 11.06 -42.84
CA LEU A 110 -7.62 11.18 -41.61
C LEU A 110 -7.34 10.00 -40.68
N VAL A 111 -7.29 8.79 -41.24
CA VAL A 111 -6.99 7.53 -40.55
C VAL A 111 -6.52 6.48 -41.56
N SER A 112 -5.73 5.52 -41.11
CA SER A 112 -5.28 4.34 -41.89
C SER A 112 -5.02 3.15 -40.98
N ASP A 113 -5.18 1.93 -41.53
CA ASP A 113 -4.92 0.67 -40.83
C ASP A 113 -4.57 -0.45 -41.83
N ASP A 114 -3.67 -1.37 -41.44
CA ASP A 114 -3.28 -2.55 -42.22
C ASP A 114 -3.53 -3.91 -41.54
N ASP A 115 -3.92 -4.00 -40.26
CA ASP A 115 -4.14 -5.29 -39.57
C ASP A 115 -5.18 -5.26 -38.41
N GLY A 116 -5.94 -4.18 -38.22
CA GLY A 116 -6.77 -3.92 -37.03
C GLY A 116 -7.95 -4.86 -36.75
N CYS A 117 -8.36 -5.72 -37.68
CA CYS A 117 -9.44 -6.69 -37.44
C CYS A 117 -9.00 -7.88 -36.57
N VAL A 118 -9.61 -8.03 -35.38
CA VAL A 118 -9.37 -9.19 -34.49
C VAL A 118 -9.66 -10.55 -35.15
N ALA A 119 -10.59 -10.60 -36.11
CA ALA A 119 -10.79 -11.73 -37.02
C ALA A 119 -11.49 -11.30 -38.34
N PRO A 120 -11.01 -11.72 -39.52
CA PRO A 120 -9.75 -12.42 -39.77
C PRO A 120 -8.56 -11.47 -39.55
N ASN A 121 -7.48 -12.02 -38.99
CA ASN A 121 -6.32 -11.31 -38.41
C ASN A 121 -5.41 -10.56 -39.40
N PHE A 122 -5.88 -10.26 -40.61
CA PHE A 122 -5.16 -9.53 -41.66
C PHE A 122 -6.16 -8.71 -42.49
N SER A 123 -7.03 -7.98 -41.81
CA SER A 123 -8.03 -7.13 -42.45
C SER A 123 -8.08 -5.82 -41.70
N SER A 124 -8.46 -4.77 -42.40
CA SER A 124 -8.38 -3.41 -41.88
C SER A 124 -9.73 -2.93 -41.34
N THR A 125 -9.67 -2.17 -40.26
CA THR A 125 -10.80 -1.42 -39.68
C THR A 125 -10.34 -0.03 -39.25
N VAL A 126 -11.15 0.98 -39.52
CA VAL A 126 -10.92 2.35 -39.06
C VAL A 126 -12.22 2.99 -38.57
N GLN A 127 -12.11 3.83 -37.56
CA GLN A 127 -13.18 4.68 -37.06
C GLN A 127 -12.77 6.15 -37.24
N LEU A 128 -13.68 6.99 -37.70
CA LEU A 128 -13.46 8.44 -37.79
C LEU A 128 -14.77 9.22 -37.66
N PRO A 129 -14.74 10.43 -37.07
CA PRO A 129 -15.89 11.31 -37.02
C PRO A 129 -16.23 11.83 -38.42
N VAL A 130 -17.51 11.70 -38.81
CA VAL A 130 -18.01 12.18 -40.10
C VAL A 130 -19.19 13.12 -39.94
N ILE A 131 -19.35 14.04 -40.89
CA ILE A 131 -20.40 15.07 -40.90
C ILE A 131 -21.45 14.74 -41.96
N SER A 132 -22.73 14.82 -41.59
CA SER A 132 -23.88 14.58 -42.47
C SER A 132 -23.75 15.33 -43.81
N GLY A 133 -23.65 14.56 -44.89
CA GLY A 133 -23.59 15.06 -46.27
C GLY A 133 -22.21 15.51 -46.76
N GLU A 134 -21.18 15.48 -45.92
CA GLU A 134 -19.79 15.60 -46.37
C GLU A 134 -19.30 14.28 -46.97
N THR A 135 -18.17 14.33 -47.69
CA THR A 135 -17.67 13.20 -48.48
C THR A 135 -16.23 12.84 -48.13
N TYR A 136 -15.92 11.55 -48.18
CA TYR A 136 -14.63 10.98 -47.79
C TYR A 136 -14.16 10.01 -48.87
N TYR A 137 -12.89 10.11 -49.30
CA TYR A 137 -12.31 9.10 -50.18
C TYR A 137 -11.75 7.97 -49.33
N VAL A 138 -12.22 6.75 -49.58
CA VAL A 138 -11.70 5.52 -48.96
C VAL A 138 -10.90 4.79 -50.03
N GLN A 139 -9.60 4.66 -49.79
CA GLN A 139 -8.67 3.86 -50.58
C GLN A 139 -8.53 2.49 -49.91
N VAL A 140 -8.79 1.42 -50.66
CA VAL A 140 -8.67 0.05 -50.15
C VAL A 140 -7.80 -0.75 -51.09
N GLY A 141 -6.72 -1.33 -50.58
CA GLY A 141 -5.81 -2.20 -51.32
C GLY A 141 -5.47 -3.45 -50.54
N GLY A 142 -4.45 -4.18 -51.01
CA GLY A 142 -3.90 -5.36 -50.34
C GLY A 142 -2.42 -5.18 -50.05
N TRP A 143 -1.97 -5.59 -48.87
CA TRP A 143 -0.59 -5.44 -48.40
C TRP A 143 0.41 -6.06 -49.37
N ASN A 144 1.46 -5.31 -49.70
CA ASN A 144 2.51 -5.67 -50.65
C ASN A 144 2.02 -6.23 -52.01
N GLY A 145 0.81 -5.85 -52.44
CA GLY A 145 0.22 -6.28 -53.71
C GLY A 145 -0.60 -7.58 -53.62
N ALA A 146 -1.16 -7.90 -52.45
CA ALA A 146 -2.23 -8.89 -52.32
C ALA A 146 -3.43 -8.51 -53.21
N VAL A 147 -3.99 -9.50 -53.91
CA VAL A 147 -5.13 -9.31 -54.83
C VAL A 147 -6.23 -10.33 -54.58
N GLY A 148 -7.48 -9.88 -54.60
CA GLY A 148 -8.65 -10.73 -54.48
C GLY A 148 -9.96 -9.94 -54.37
N THR A 149 -11.00 -10.64 -53.92
CA THR A 149 -12.28 -10.04 -53.56
C THR A 149 -12.43 -9.94 -52.04
N SER A 150 -13.17 -8.96 -51.54
CA SER A 150 -13.72 -8.91 -50.18
C SER A 150 -15.05 -8.12 -50.19
N ASP A 151 -15.58 -7.73 -49.04
CA ASP A 151 -16.63 -6.71 -48.90
C ASP A 151 -16.12 -5.56 -48.02
N LEU A 152 -16.27 -4.32 -48.47
CA LEU A 152 -16.08 -3.10 -47.66
C LEU A 152 -17.41 -2.76 -46.98
N ASN A 153 -17.41 -2.66 -45.66
CA ASN A 153 -18.58 -2.31 -44.88
C ASN A 153 -18.38 -0.92 -44.25
N VAL A 154 -19.44 -0.12 -44.32
CA VAL A 154 -19.48 1.23 -43.74
C VAL A 154 -20.74 1.31 -42.88
N SER A 155 -20.59 1.63 -41.61
CA SER A 155 -21.72 1.91 -40.72
C SER A 155 -21.47 3.22 -39.99
N LEU A 156 -22.55 4.00 -39.83
CA LEU A 156 -22.62 4.95 -38.74
C LEU A 156 -23.02 4.15 -37.51
N LEU A 157 -22.27 4.35 -36.42
CA LEU A 157 -22.66 3.88 -35.10
C LEU A 157 -23.86 4.70 -34.60
N GLY A 158 -24.49 4.29 -33.51
CA GLY A 158 -25.71 4.92 -33.01
C GLY A 158 -25.41 6.34 -32.48
N ALA A 159 -26.44 7.17 -32.36
CA ALA A 159 -26.34 8.29 -31.42
C ALA A 159 -26.91 7.80 -30.09
N GLU A 160 -26.11 7.85 -29.04
CA GLU A 160 -26.47 7.45 -27.68
C GLU A 160 -27.65 8.28 -27.14
N ILE A 161 -28.38 7.72 -26.16
CA ILE A 161 -29.36 8.46 -25.38
C ILE A 161 -28.74 8.75 -24.01
N CYS A 162 -28.20 9.95 -23.87
CA CYS A 162 -27.37 10.42 -22.75
C CYS A 162 -28.08 10.52 -21.37
N ASP A 163 -29.19 9.81 -21.14
CA ASP A 163 -30.02 9.92 -19.93
C ASP A 163 -30.85 8.66 -19.57
N ASP A 164 -30.61 7.50 -20.20
CA ASP A 164 -31.47 6.31 -20.06
C ASP A 164 -30.82 5.02 -19.50
N GLY A 165 -29.52 5.04 -19.21
CA GLY A 165 -28.80 3.99 -18.48
C GLY A 165 -28.58 2.72 -19.30
N ILE A 166 -28.54 2.85 -20.63
CA ILE A 166 -28.46 1.75 -21.59
C ILE A 166 -27.53 2.19 -22.72
N ASP A 167 -26.54 1.36 -23.00
CA ASP A 167 -25.73 1.38 -24.23
C ASP A 167 -26.67 1.24 -25.46
N ASN A 168 -27.12 2.38 -26.03
CA ASN A 168 -28.08 2.44 -27.15
C ASN A 168 -27.39 2.20 -28.50
N ASP A 169 -26.09 2.47 -28.54
CA ASP A 169 -25.20 2.42 -29.70
C ASP A 169 -24.50 1.04 -29.87
N ALA A 170 -24.17 0.38 -28.76
CA ALA A 170 -23.50 -0.91 -28.58
C ALA A 170 -21.95 -0.91 -28.67
N ASP A 171 -21.26 0.22 -28.45
CA ASP A 171 -19.78 0.29 -28.37
C ASP A 171 -19.21 -0.12 -26.99
N GLY A 172 -20.02 -0.03 -25.93
CA GLY A 172 -19.69 -0.43 -24.57
C GLY A 172 -19.65 0.69 -23.53
N ALA A 173 -19.81 1.95 -23.94
CA ALA A 173 -20.11 3.08 -23.05
C ALA A 173 -21.62 3.16 -22.70
N ILE A 174 -21.99 4.04 -21.76
CA ILE A 174 -23.39 4.37 -21.43
C ILE A 174 -23.54 5.85 -21.05
N ASP A 175 -24.66 6.45 -21.43
CA ASP A 175 -25.03 7.83 -21.10
C ASP A 175 -23.86 8.82 -21.37
N CYS A 176 -23.48 9.68 -20.42
CA CYS A 176 -22.43 10.69 -20.63
C CYS A 176 -21.02 10.10 -20.80
N ALA A 177 -20.76 8.88 -20.33
CA ALA A 177 -19.47 8.21 -20.56
C ALA A 177 -19.26 7.75 -22.03
N ASP A 178 -20.25 7.95 -22.90
CA ASP A 178 -20.19 7.73 -24.34
C ASP A 178 -19.72 8.99 -25.08
N ILE A 179 -18.68 8.85 -25.90
CA ILE A 179 -18.10 9.96 -26.66
C ILE A 179 -19.07 10.60 -27.67
N ASP A 180 -20.11 9.88 -28.12
CA ASP A 180 -21.15 10.41 -29.00
C ASP A 180 -22.19 11.26 -28.23
N CYS A 181 -22.12 11.33 -26.89
CA CYS A 181 -22.86 12.29 -26.04
C CYS A 181 -22.19 13.65 -25.86
N GLY A 182 -20.95 13.83 -26.34
CA GLY A 182 -20.17 15.07 -26.20
C GLY A 182 -20.92 16.34 -26.63
N GLY A 183 -21.39 17.11 -25.65
CA GLY A 183 -22.12 18.37 -25.82
C GLY A 183 -23.66 18.27 -25.86
N ASP A 184 -24.28 17.16 -25.45
CA ASP A 184 -25.71 17.15 -25.14
C ASP A 184 -25.99 17.93 -23.82
N PRO A 185 -27.00 18.82 -23.76
CA PRO A 185 -27.29 19.59 -22.55
C PRO A 185 -27.73 18.82 -21.30
N VAL A 186 -27.92 17.50 -21.39
CA VAL A 186 -28.12 16.63 -20.21
C VAL A 186 -26.77 16.33 -19.53
N CYS A 187 -25.71 16.14 -20.31
CA CYS A 187 -24.33 16.11 -19.84
C CYS A 187 -23.88 17.56 -19.62
N GLY A 188 -24.15 18.08 -18.43
CA GLY A 188 -23.93 19.48 -18.07
C GLY A 188 -22.45 19.81 -17.88
N THR A 189 -22.14 21.09 -17.64
CA THR A 189 -20.80 21.44 -17.12
C THR A 189 -20.54 20.74 -15.80
N GLU A 190 -19.37 20.14 -15.67
CA GLU A 190 -18.95 19.26 -14.56
C GLU A 190 -19.26 19.79 -13.15
N ILE A 191 -19.74 18.88 -12.29
CA ILE A 191 -19.98 19.07 -10.85
C ILE A 191 -18.86 18.32 -10.11
N CYS A 192 -17.81 19.07 -9.80
CA CYS A 192 -16.50 18.59 -9.37
C CYS A 192 -16.40 17.85 -8.01
N ASP A 193 -17.52 17.39 -7.44
CA ASP A 193 -17.60 16.67 -6.17
C ASP A 193 -18.70 15.59 -6.12
N ASP A 194 -19.18 15.09 -7.28
CA ASP A 194 -20.26 14.10 -7.34
C ASP A 194 -19.88 12.71 -7.88
N GLY A 195 -18.64 12.52 -8.33
CA GLY A 195 -18.06 11.23 -8.71
C GLY A 195 -18.54 10.69 -10.06
N ILE A 196 -19.17 11.54 -10.87
CA ILE A 196 -19.75 11.20 -12.16
C ILE A 196 -19.18 12.15 -13.21
N ASP A 197 -18.71 11.61 -14.33
CA ASP A 197 -18.41 12.35 -15.55
C ASP A 197 -19.72 12.98 -16.07
N ASN A 198 -20.01 14.21 -15.64
CA ASN A 198 -21.24 14.90 -15.99
C ASN A 198 -21.13 15.55 -17.38
N ASP A 199 -19.93 15.85 -17.83
CA ASP A 199 -19.59 16.61 -19.04
C ASP A 199 -19.38 15.69 -20.27
N GLY A 200 -18.88 14.47 -20.02
CA GLY A 200 -18.76 13.35 -20.95
C GLY A 200 -17.38 13.21 -21.59
N ASP A 201 -16.32 13.67 -20.91
CA ASP A 201 -14.94 13.65 -21.43
C ASP A 201 -14.10 12.44 -20.94
N ALA A 202 -14.72 11.57 -20.15
CA ALA A 202 -14.18 10.39 -19.46
C ALA A 202 -13.27 10.68 -18.25
N ALA A 203 -13.16 11.94 -17.82
CA ALA A 203 -12.68 12.29 -16.49
C ALA A 203 -13.84 12.47 -15.50
N VAL A 204 -13.56 12.36 -14.20
CA VAL A 204 -14.55 12.57 -13.11
C VAL A 204 -13.98 13.51 -12.08
N ASP A 205 -14.81 14.42 -11.55
CA ASP A 205 -14.45 15.34 -10.48
C ASP A 205 -13.12 16.08 -10.75
N CYS A 206 -12.08 15.81 -9.96
CA CYS A 206 -10.80 16.50 -10.02
C CYS A 206 -9.85 15.94 -11.08
N ALA A 207 -10.19 14.81 -11.72
CA ALA A 207 -9.49 14.37 -12.91
C ALA A 207 -9.88 15.20 -14.15
N ASP A 208 -11.02 15.91 -14.11
CA ASP A 208 -11.51 16.76 -15.20
C ASP A 208 -10.82 18.14 -15.21
N LEU A 209 -10.37 18.54 -16.41
CA LEU A 209 -9.72 19.82 -16.67
C LEU A 209 -10.64 21.04 -16.47
N ASP A 210 -11.94 20.91 -16.74
CA ASP A 210 -12.93 21.99 -16.55
C ASP A 210 -13.29 22.17 -15.06
N CYS A 211 -12.88 21.24 -14.19
CA CYS A 211 -13.02 21.32 -12.73
C CYS A 211 -11.85 21.97 -11.97
N ILE A 212 -10.73 22.21 -12.65
CA ILE A 212 -9.52 22.75 -12.04
C ILE A 212 -9.76 24.16 -11.45
N GLY A 213 -9.47 24.30 -10.15
CA GLY A 213 -9.60 25.56 -9.41
C GLY A 213 -11.01 25.87 -8.89
N THR A 214 -11.92 24.90 -8.92
CA THR A 214 -13.19 24.99 -8.20
C THR A 214 -12.99 24.75 -6.69
N PRO A 215 -13.94 25.15 -5.81
CA PRO A 215 -13.82 24.91 -4.36
C PRO A 215 -13.87 23.42 -3.96
N ALA A 216 -14.35 22.57 -4.86
CA ALA A 216 -14.47 21.12 -4.71
C ALA A 216 -13.16 20.41 -5.07
N CYS A 217 -12.52 20.85 -6.17
CA CYS A 217 -11.18 20.44 -6.57
C CYS A 217 -10.16 21.53 -6.26
N PRO A 218 -9.65 21.61 -5.01
CA PRO A 218 -8.47 22.40 -4.74
C PRO A 218 -7.34 21.85 -5.62
N SER A 219 -6.63 22.74 -6.32
CA SER A 219 -5.42 22.34 -7.01
C SER A 219 -4.42 21.75 -6.01
N ALA A 220 -3.42 21.01 -6.53
CA ALA A 220 -2.39 20.36 -5.72
C ALA A 220 -1.91 21.28 -4.59
N THR A 221 -1.68 20.73 -3.39
CA THR A 221 -1.42 21.56 -2.19
C THR A 221 -0.20 22.48 -2.29
N ASN A 222 0.61 22.27 -3.33
CA ASN A 222 1.81 22.98 -3.76
C ASN A 222 1.79 23.38 -5.25
N ASP A 223 0.60 23.57 -5.84
CA ASP A 223 0.35 24.05 -7.22
C ASP A 223 0.93 25.46 -7.49
N ASP A 224 0.84 26.37 -6.52
CA ASP A 224 1.49 27.69 -6.58
C ASP A 224 2.91 27.59 -5.98
N CYS A 225 3.86 28.36 -6.53
CA CYS A 225 5.12 28.60 -5.80
C CYS A 225 4.90 29.17 -4.37
N VAL A 226 3.79 29.89 -4.11
CA VAL A 226 3.50 30.45 -2.78
C VAL A 226 3.04 29.41 -1.74
N ASN A 227 2.60 28.22 -2.15
CA ASN A 227 2.27 27.10 -1.27
C ASN A 227 3.22 25.88 -1.42
N ALA A 228 4.33 26.05 -2.16
CA ALA A 228 5.41 25.07 -2.34
C ALA A 228 5.75 24.24 -1.08
N THR A 229 5.74 22.91 -1.23
CA THR A 229 5.95 21.96 -0.12
C THR A 229 7.38 22.11 0.44
N PRO A 230 7.57 22.42 1.74
CA PRO A 230 8.91 22.51 2.31
C PRO A 230 9.57 21.13 2.44
N VAL A 231 10.73 20.95 1.82
CA VAL A 231 11.48 19.67 1.79
C VAL A 231 12.95 19.85 2.17
N GLY A 232 13.57 18.75 2.58
CA GLY A 232 15.03 18.61 2.72
C GLY A 232 15.54 17.58 1.72
N GLU A 233 16.59 16.86 2.08
CA GLU A 233 17.05 15.68 1.35
C GLU A 233 16.16 14.46 1.65
N GLY A 234 15.99 13.59 0.66
CA GLY A 234 15.13 12.40 0.68
C GLY A 234 14.18 12.33 -0.52
N ILE A 235 13.28 11.34 -0.49
CA ILE A 235 12.30 11.07 -1.53
C ILE A 235 10.94 11.66 -1.14
N PHE A 236 10.29 12.37 -2.06
CA PHE A 236 9.01 13.05 -1.86
C PHE A 236 8.05 12.75 -3.02
N PRO A 237 6.78 12.43 -2.77
CA PRO A 237 5.83 12.13 -3.84
C PRO A 237 5.56 13.38 -4.69
N VAL A 238 5.52 13.17 -6.00
CA VAL A 238 5.08 14.11 -7.04
C VAL A 238 3.73 13.65 -7.56
N ASP A 239 2.81 14.59 -7.68
CA ASP A 239 1.53 14.39 -8.35
C ASP A 239 1.15 15.70 -9.05
N ASN A 240 1.26 15.73 -10.38
CA ASN A 240 0.87 16.89 -11.21
C ASN A 240 -0.46 16.64 -11.97
N THR A 241 -1.24 15.62 -11.56
CA THR A 241 -2.51 15.27 -12.22
C THR A 241 -3.56 16.37 -12.11
N ILE A 242 -3.61 17.05 -10.96
CA ILE A 242 -4.61 18.09 -10.64
C ILE A 242 -3.99 19.49 -10.44
N SER A 243 -2.79 19.70 -10.97
CA SER A 243 -2.12 21.01 -10.91
C SER A 243 -2.28 21.80 -12.22
N THR A 244 -1.95 23.08 -12.18
CA THR A 244 -1.98 24.00 -13.32
C THR A 244 -0.57 24.23 -13.85
N LEU A 245 -0.46 24.83 -15.05
CA LEU A 245 0.79 25.47 -15.47
C LEU A 245 0.76 26.92 -14.99
N ASP A 246 1.32 27.17 -13.81
CA ASP A 246 1.36 28.45 -13.11
C ASP A 246 2.74 29.11 -13.21
N GLY A 247 3.78 28.28 -13.35
CA GLY A 247 5.17 28.68 -13.26
C GLY A 247 5.84 29.15 -14.55
N PRO A 248 7.09 29.66 -14.45
CA PRO A 248 7.78 30.27 -15.58
C PRO A 248 8.59 29.27 -16.43
N ILE A 249 7.98 28.81 -17.52
CA ILE A 249 8.54 27.95 -18.60
C ILE A 249 9.68 28.58 -19.44
N ASP A 250 10.57 29.38 -18.82
CA ASP A 250 11.66 30.07 -19.52
C ASP A 250 12.89 29.19 -19.80
N ALA A 251 13.04 28.06 -19.08
CA ALA A 251 14.16 27.14 -19.24
C ALA A 251 13.83 26.06 -20.28
N ASP A 252 12.71 25.36 -20.10
CA ASP A 252 12.03 24.59 -21.15
C ASP A 252 10.62 25.14 -21.39
N ALA A 253 10.24 25.24 -22.66
CA ALA A 253 8.96 25.76 -23.14
C ALA A 253 7.93 24.66 -23.43
N ASN A 254 8.26 23.38 -23.22
CA ASN A 254 7.35 22.24 -23.39
C ASN A 254 6.68 21.82 -22.08
N MET A 255 7.19 22.27 -20.92
CA MET A 255 6.61 21.95 -19.61
C MET A 255 5.11 22.30 -19.52
N GLY A 256 4.32 21.31 -19.09
CA GLY A 256 2.89 21.34 -18.84
C GLY A 256 2.56 21.69 -17.39
N THR A 257 1.59 21.01 -16.78
CA THR A 257 1.17 21.25 -15.39
C THR A 257 2.33 21.01 -14.42
N ASP A 258 2.49 21.90 -13.43
CA ASP A 258 3.63 21.92 -12.53
C ASP A 258 3.25 21.93 -11.04
N VAL A 259 4.15 21.46 -10.20
CA VAL A 259 4.06 21.48 -8.73
C VAL A 259 5.39 21.94 -8.12
N TRP A 260 5.30 22.55 -6.94
CA TRP A 260 6.42 23.26 -6.33
C TRP A 260 6.92 22.65 -5.02
N TYR A 261 8.23 22.65 -4.83
CA TYR A 261 8.88 22.29 -3.59
C TYR A 261 9.84 23.41 -3.15
N LEU A 262 9.85 23.72 -1.86
CA LEU A 262 10.79 24.65 -1.24
C LEU A 262 11.86 23.84 -0.50
N TYR A 263 12.88 23.44 -1.25
CA TYR A 263 14.02 22.68 -0.75
C TYR A 263 14.91 23.55 0.13
N THR A 264 15.25 23.06 1.33
CA THR A 264 16.24 23.67 2.23
C THR A 264 17.42 22.72 2.40
N ALA A 265 18.57 23.06 1.81
CA ALA A 265 19.77 22.23 1.89
C ALA A 265 20.30 22.12 3.34
N SER A 266 20.54 20.90 3.82
CA SER A 266 21.10 20.65 5.15
C SER A 266 22.60 20.95 5.21
N GLU A 267 23.31 20.73 4.10
CA GLU A 267 24.74 21.02 3.96
C GLU A 267 25.12 21.72 2.63
N THR A 268 26.42 21.82 2.32
CA THR A 268 26.94 22.54 1.16
C THR A 268 27.61 21.55 0.22
N GLY A 269 27.07 21.38 -0.98
CA GLY A 269 27.51 20.38 -1.97
C GLY A 269 26.84 20.62 -3.32
N ASN A 270 26.88 19.63 -4.21
CA ASN A 270 26.08 19.60 -5.43
C ASN A 270 24.78 18.84 -5.10
N ALA A 271 23.61 19.43 -5.33
CA ALA A 271 22.33 18.74 -5.11
C ALA A 271 21.88 18.10 -6.42
N ILE A 272 21.62 16.80 -6.36
CA ILE A 272 20.98 16.01 -7.41
C ILE A 272 19.49 16.03 -7.11
N ILE A 273 18.70 16.46 -8.09
CA ILE A 273 17.25 16.62 -7.97
C ILE A 273 16.64 15.89 -9.16
N GLN A 274 16.02 14.73 -8.91
CA GLN A 274 15.68 13.77 -9.96
C GLN A 274 14.31 13.10 -9.79
N THR A 275 13.77 12.60 -10.91
CA THR A 275 12.57 11.74 -10.99
C THR A 275 12.90 10.38 -11.64
N CYS A 276 14.16 9.93 -11.56
CA CYS A 276 14.65 8.73 -12.25
C CYS A 276 14.18 7.39 -11.63
N GLU A 277 13.45 7.37 -10.51
CA GLU A 277 13.01 6.13 -9.86
C GLU A 277 11.70 5.57 -10.45
N THR A 278 11.53 4.23 -10.40
CA THR A 278 10.47 3.51 -11.14
C THR A 278 9.11 3.47 -10.42
N LEU A 279 8.74 4.51 -9.69
CA LEU A 279 7.48 4.60 -8.96
C LEU A 279 6.65 5.77 -9.50
N GLY A 280 5.60 5.47 -10.27
CA GLY A 280 4.72 6.50 -10.82
C GLY A 280 4.01 6.14 -12.13
N THR A 281 3.32 7.15 -12.67
CA THR A 281 2.67 7.17 -13.99
C THR A 281 3.04 8.41 -14.81
N LEU A 282 3.82 9.35 -14.27
CA LEU A 282 4.36 10.51 -14.97
C LEU A 282 5.58 10.05 -15.79
N ASP A 283 5.31 9.48 -16.96
CA ASP A 283 6.31 8.84 -17.82
C ASP A 283 7.27 9.81 -18.53
N ASP A 284 7.04 11.13 -18.49
CA ASP A 284 7.79 12.15 -19.25
C ASP A 284 7.81 13.48 -18.45
N SER A 285 8.88 13.71 -17.68
CA SER A 285 8.94 14.81 -16.68
C SER A 285 9.83 15.98 -17.09
N VAL A 286 9.64 17.13 -16.45
CA VAL A 286 10.49 18.32 -16.58
C VAL A 286 10.78 18.90 -15.19
N ILE A 287 12.03 19.21 -14.89
CA ILE A 287 12.45 19.88 -13.63
C ILE A 287 13.06 21.24 -13.96
N ILE A 288 12.72 22.29 -13.20
CA ILE A 288 13.42 23.60 -13.21
C ILE A 288 13.69 24.06 -11.77
N VAL A 289 14.90 24.53 -11.48
CA VAL A 289 15.31 24.94 -10.12
C VAL A 289 15.71 26.41 -10.05
N TYR A 290 15.27 27.13 -9.00
CA TYR A 290 15.48 28.56 -8.80
C TYR A 290 16.06 28.89 -7.40
N ASP A 291 16.78 30.01 -7.31
CA ASP A 291 17.25 30.60 -6.03
C ASP A 291 16.09 31.14 -5.19
N GLY A 292 15.79 30.48 -4.07
CA GLY A 292 14.71 30.88 -3.15
C GLY A 292 14.97 32.18 -2.41
N ALA A 293 16.21 32.69 -2.35
CA ALA A 293 16.51 34.00 -1.75
C ALA A 293 15.87 35.17 -2.53
N SER A 294 15.45 34.94 -3.77
CA SER A 294 14.74 35.89 -4.61
C SER A 294 13.21 35.91 -4.39
N GLY A 295 12.67 34.94 -3.64
CA GLY A 295 11.23 34.67 -3.56
C GLY A 295 10.72 33.98 -4.84
N CYS A 296 9.39 33.84 -4.97
CA CYS A 296 8.81 33.10 -6.09
C CYS A 296 9.26 33.62 -7.46
N PRO A 297 9.65 32.71 -8.37
CA PRO A 297 10.11 33.09 -9.70
C PRO A 297 8.94 33.62 -10.54
N ILE A 298 9.29 34.37 -11.58
CA ILE A 298 8.35 34.93 -12.57
C ILE A 298 9.01 34.85 -13.94
N ALA A 299 8.25 35.05 -15.01
CA ALA A 299 8.79 35.06 -16.37
C ALA A 299 10.01 36.01 -16.51
N GLY A 300 11.16 35.43 -16.87
CA GLY A 300 12.48 36.06 -16.95
C GLY A 300 13.33 35.96 -15.67
N SER A 301 12.93 35.19 -14.66
CA SER A 301 13.77 34.85 -13.51
C SER A 301 14.98 34.00 -13.93
N PRO A 302 16.14 34.17 -13.29
CA PRO A 302 17.27 33.27 -13.49
C PRO A 302 17.00 31.93 -12.80
N PHE A 303 16.97 30.85 -13.58
CA PHE A 303 17.04 29.48 -13.08
C PHE A 303 18.50 29.08 -12.83
N LEU A 304 18.70 28.03 -12.02
CA LEU A 304 19.98 27.45 -11.65
C LEU A 304 20.30 26.20 -12.51
N GLY A 305 19.28 25.39 -12.79
CA GLY A 305 19.34 24.22 -13.66
C GLY A 305 17.94 23.86 -14.17
N SER A 306 17.88 23.05 -15.23
CA SER A 306 16.65 22.53 -15.82
C SER A 306 16.96 21.32 -16.71
N ASP A 307 16.07 20.33 -16.76
CA ASP A 307 16.22 19.11 -17.55
C ASP A 307 14.85 18.51 -17.93
N ASP A 308 14.77 17.85 -19.10
CA ASP A 308 13.56 17.21 -19.64
C ASP A 308 13.76 15.77 -20.21
N ASP A 309 14.98 15.22 -20.25
CA ASP A 309 15.22 13.81 -20.66
C ASP A 309 16.53 13.18 -20.14
N GLY A 310 17.10 13.68 -19.03
CA GLY A 310 18.45 13.32 -18.57
C GLY A 310 18.61 11.93 -17.95
N CYS A 311 17.54 11.28 -17.48
CA CYS A 311 17.63 9.95 -16.88
C CYS A 311 17.86 8.84 -17.93
N VAL A 312 18.72 7.87 -17.62
CA VAL A 312 18.98 6.73 -18.54
C VAL A 312 17.87 5.66 -18.49
N ASN A 313 17.17 5.54 -17.36
CA ASN A 313 16.04 4.63 -17.14
C ASN A 313 15.23 5.06 -15.91
N PRO A 314 13.95 5.50 -16.03
CA PRO A 314 13.19 5.70 -17.27
C PRO A 314 13.86 6.73 -18.19
N ALA A 315 13.77 6.53 -19.50
CA ALA A 315 14.50 7.32 -20.51
C ALA A 315 13.89 8.70 -20.85
N PHE A 316 12.93 9.15 -20.03
CA PHE A 316 12.15 10.39 -20.17
C PHE A 316 11.90 11.05 -18.79
N SER A 317 12.53 10.53 -17.73
CA SER A 317 12.58 11.21 -16.43
C SER A 317 13.69 12.27 -16.45
N SER A 318 13.63 13.24 -15.54
CA SER A 318 14.59 14.36 -15.48
C SER A 318 15.56 14.26 -14.31
N ILE A 319 16.75 14.83 -14.49
CA ILE A 319 17.78 14.97 -13.44
C ILE A 319 18.48 16.33 -13.54
N VAL A 320 18.52 17.08 -12.44
CA VAL A 320 19.12 18.41 -12.37
C VAL A 320 20.13 18.50 -11.23
N ASN A 321 21.39 18.76 -11.60
CA ASN A 321 22.49 18.95 -10.65
C ASN A 321 22.77 20.46 -10.45
N ILE A 322 22.67 20.95 -9.20
CA ILE A 322 22.93 22.36 -8.86
C ILE A 322 23.75 22.57 -7.57
N PRO A 323 24.69 23.53 -7.52
CA PRO A 323 25.45 23.83 -6.30
C PRO A 323 24.58 24.50 -5.22
N VAL A 324 24.50 23.88 -4.04
CA VAL A 324 23.72 24.35 -2.89
C VAL A 324 24.57 24.72 -1.68
N PHE A 325 24.03 25.56 -0.79
CA PHE A 325 24.69 26.01 0.44
C PHE A 325 23.86 25.69 1.69
N ALA A 326 24.54 25.32 2.76
CA ALA A 326 23.91 24.84 4.00
C ALA A 326 22.97 25.89 4.63
N GLY A 327 21.68 25.60 4.62
CA GLY A 327 20.61 26.44 5.16
C GLY A 327 20.10 27.53 4.21
N ASP A 328 20.57 27.58 2.96
CA ASP A 328 19.91 28.33 1.89
C ASP A 328 18.76 27.50 1.29
N THR A 329 17.82 28.19 0.62
CA THR A 329 16.56 27.60 0.13
C THR A 329 16.42 27.75 -1.38
N TYR A 330 15.83 26.75 -2.03
CA TYR A 330 15.66 26.64 -3.48
C TYR A 330 14.22 26.29 -3.82
N TYR A 331 13.65 26.90 -4.87
CA TYR A 331 12.37 26.45 -5.42
C TYR A 331 12.64 25.43 -6.51
N VAL A 332 12.12 24.23 -6.35
CA VAL A 332 12.10 23.17 -7.35
C VAL A 332 10.70 23.14 -7.96
N GLN A 333 10.63 23.30 -9.27
CA GLN A 333 9.42 23.20 -10.08
C GLN A 333 9.49 21.86 -10.81
N VAL A 334 8.47 21.02 -10.67
CA VAL A 334 8.39 19.70 -11.32
C VAL A 334 7.09 19.63 -12.10
N GLY A 335 7.14 19.29 -13.39
CA GLY A 335 5.97 19.11 -14.23
C GLY A 335 6.19 18.01 -15.27
N GLY A 336 5.28 17.91 -16.24
CA GLY A 336 5.40 16.94 -17.34
C GLY A 336 5.64 17.57 -18.71
N TRP A 337 6.29 16.86 -19.62
CA TRP A 337 6.59 17.35 -20.97
C TRP A 337 5.36 17.33 -21.88
N ASN A 338 5.10 18.41 -22.62
CA ASN A 338 3.95 18.61 -23.51
C ASN A 338 2.57 18.27 -22.92
N GLY A 339 2.41 18.41 -21.60
CA GLY A 339 1.15 18.11 -20.91
C GLY A 339 1.03 16.66 -20.42
N ALA A 340 2.13 15.92 -20.29
CA ALA A 340 2.16 14.70 -19.50
C ALA A 340 1.73 14.99 -18.05
N VAL A 341 0.91 14.11 -17.49
CA VAL A 341 0.40 14.19 -16.13
C VAL A 341 0.48 12.82 -15.46
N GLY A 342 0.73 12.79 -14.16
CA GLY A 342 0.78 11.55 -13.40
C GLY A 342 1.43 11.72 -12.03
N THR A 343 1.74 10.57 -11.43
CA THR A 343 2.51 10.50 -10.19
C THR A 343 3.97 10.15 -10.47
N SER A 344 4.88 10.59 -9.60
CA SER A 344 6.30 10.19 -9.60
C SER A 344 6.87 10.34 -8.19
N ASP A 345 8.15 10.04 -7.99
CA ASP A 345 8.91 10.36 -6.78
C ASP A 345 10.03 11.35 -7.13
N LEU A 346 10.08 12.47 -6.40
CA LEU A 346 11.16 13.46 -6.45
C LEU A 346 12.20 13.06 -5.40
N ASP A 347 13.31 12.50 -5.84
CA ASP A 347 14.49 12.30 -5.01
C ASP A 347 15.35 13.57 -5.01
N ILE A 348 15.64 14.07 -3.82
CA ILE A 348 16.59 15.16 -3.59
C ILE A 348 17.70 14.61 -2.72
N SER A 349 18.88 14.44 -3.30
CA SER A 349 20.10 14.18 -2.55
C SER A 349 21.06 15.36 -2.67
N ILE A 350 21.90 15.54 -1.65
CA ILE A 350 23.17 16.24 -1.87
C ILE A 350 24.16 15.13 -2.19
N ALA A 351 24.74 15.19 -3.39
CA ALA A 351 25.90 14.41 -3.73
C ALA A 351 26.93 14.57 -2.61
N ALA A 352 27.29 13.46 -1.98
CA ALA A 352 28.60 13.40 -1.35
C ALA A 352 29.61 13.80 -2.45
N PRO A 353 30.60 14.66 -2.18
CA PRO A 353 31.61 14.95 -3.17
C PRO A 353 32.20 13.64 -3.66
N GLU A 354 32.26 13.44 -4.98
CA GLU A 354 32.85 12.26 -5.59
C GLU A 354 34.16 11.91 -4.87
N ILE A 355 34.27 10.68 -4.38
CA ILE A 355 35.50 10.21 -3.75
C ILE A 355 36.41 9.88 -4.91
N CYS A 356 37.13 10.92 -5.38
CA CYS A 356 37.94 10.97 -6.59
C CYS A 356 39.13 9.98 -6.66
N ASP A 357 39.07 8.87 -5.93
CA ASP A 357 40.02 7.76 -5.85
C ASP A 357 39.39 6.40 -5.45
N ASP A 358 38.05 6.24 -5.44
CA ASP A 358 37.37 4.98 -5.03
C ASP A 358 36.89 4.07 -6.18
N GLY A 359 36.91 4.55 -7.43
CA GLY A 359 36.56 3.76 -8.62
C GLY A 359 35.07 3.49 -8.80
N LEU A 360 34.21 4.14 -8.02
CA LEU A 360 32.76 4.15 -8.17
C LEU A 360 32.31 5.47 -8.83
N ASP A 361 31.00 5.61 -8.92
CA ASP A 361 30.26 6.78 -9.40
C ASP A 361 29.45 7.21 -8.18
N ASN A 362 30.07 7.88 -7.21
CA ASN A 362 29.45 8.18 -5.90
C ASN A 362 28.36 9.25 -5.99
N ASP A 363 28.49 10.18 -6.94
CA ASP A 363 27.45 11.18 -7.25
C ASP A 363 26.57 10.80 -8.46
N PHE A 364 26.77 9.63 -9.05
CA PHE A 364 25.89 9.02 -10.06
C PHE A 364 25.71 9.87 -11.34
N ASP A 365 26.66 10.77 -11.62
CA ASP A 365 26.79 11.60 -12.82
C ASP A 365 27.10 10.77 -14.09
N GLY A 366 27.67 9.57 -13.92
CA GLY A 366 28.09 8.69 -15.01
C GLY A 366 29.56 8.83 -15.41
N ALA A 367 30.29 9.74 -14.76
CA ALA A 367 31.74 9.75 -14.67
C ALA A 367 32.22 9.05 -13.39
N ILE A 368 33.52 8.71 -13.34
CA ILE A 368 34.16 8.11 -12.16
C ILE A 368 35.53 8.76 -11.95
N ASP A 369 35.94 8.94 -10.69
CA ASP A 369 37.23 9.52 -10.30
C ASP A 369 37.60 10.78 -11.14
N CYS A 370 38.82 10.85 -11.70
CA CYS A 370 39.28 11.96 -12.53
C CYS A 370 38.67 12.06 -13.94
N ALA A 371 37.75 11.17 -14.33
CA ALA A 371 36.89 11.42 -15.48
C ALA A 371 35.80 12.45 -15.15
N ASP A 372 35.48 12.62 -13.86
CA ASP A 372 34.45 13.51 -13.36
C ASP A 372 34.86 15.00 -13.38
N THR A 373 33.86 15.88 -13.51
CA THR A 373 34.08 17.33 -13.58
C THR A 373 34.04 18.07 -12.24
N ASP A 374 33.42 17.51 -11.21
CA ASP A 374 33.44 18.01 -9.83
C ASP A 374 34.76 17.62 -9.11
N CYS A 375 35.45 16.57 -9.56
CA CYS A 375 36.84 16.29 -9.19
C CYS A 375 37.88 17.34 -9.72
N VAL A 376 37.49 18.33 -10.53
CA VAL A 376 38.41 19.31 -11.12
C VAL A 376 39.04 20.25 -10.08
N GLY A 377 40.30 19.97 -9.74
CA GLY A 377 41.08 20.72 -8.75
C GLY A 377 41.09 20.10 -7.36
N PHE A 378 40.54 18.90 -7.20
CA PHE A 378 40.94 17.99 -6.13
C PHE A 378 42.43 17.64 -6.27
N PRO A 379 43.16 17.31 -5.19
CA PRO A 379 44.59 17.00 -5.29
C PRO A 379 44.88 15.82 -6.25
N THR A 380 43.97 14.84 -6.30
CA THR A 380 44.01 13.67 -7.18
C THR A 380 43.72 13.96 -8.66
N CYS A 381 43.29 15.16 -9.10
CA CYS A 381 42.94 15.34 -10.52
C CYS A 381 43.45 16.68 -11.10
N GLY A 382 44.37 16.59 -12.05
CA GLY A 382 45.24 17.67 -12.49
C GLY A 382 46.29 17.26 -13.53
N ALA A 383 47.56 17.36 -13.17
CA ALA A 383 48.71 16.92 -13.98
C ALA A 383 49.80 16.48 -13.01
N GLU A 384 50.39 15.31 -13.24
CA GLU A 384 51.08 14.53 -12.20
C GLU A 384 52.04 15.33 -11.29
N VAL A 385 51.80 15.21 -9.98
CA VAL A 385 52.51 15.85 -8.86
C VAL A 385 53.35 14.79 -8.16
N CYS A 386 54.49 14.49 -8.79
CA CYS A 386 55.48 13.46 -8.49
C CYS A 386 56.13 13.41 -7.06
N ASP A 387 55.46 13.85 -6.01
CA ASP A 387 55.79 13.63 -4.59
C ASP A 387 54.61 13.83 -3.61
N ASP A 388 53.36 13.65 -4.04
CA ASP A 388 52.18 13.74 -3.14
C ASP A 388 51.35 12.45 -2.97
N GLY A 389 51.69 11.37 -3.67
CA GLY A 389 51.19 10.01 -3.39
C GLY A 389 49.82 9.68 -3.98
N LEU A 390 49.39 10.45 -4.98
CA LEU A 390 48.07 10.41 -5.60
C LEU A 390 48.22 10.21 -7.11
N ASP A 391 47.21 9.67 -7.79
CA ASP A 391 47.20 9.54 -9.26
C ASP A 391 46.68 10.84 -9.88
N ASN A 392 47.49 11.90 -9.89
CA ASN A 392 47.01 13.25 -10.18
C ASN A 392 46.56 13.46 -11.64
N ASP A 393 46.68 12.49 -12.56
CA ASP A 393 46.05 12.59 -13.89
C ASP A 393 45.24 11.36 -14.36
N GLY A 394 45.00 10.38 -13.49
CA GLY A 394 44.00 9.32 -13.67
C GLY A 394 44.39 8.26 -14.69
N ASP A 395 45.69 8.00 -14.84
CA ASP A 395 46.28 7.06 -15.80
C ASP A 395 46.53 5.65 -15.19
N GLY A 396 46.39 5.54 -13.87
CA GLY A 396 46.55 4.33 -13.05
C GLY A 396 47.91 4.24 -12.33
N LEU A 397 48.70 5.32 -12.29
CA LEU A 397 50.12 5.28 -11.90
C LEU A 397 50.55 6.52 -11.06
N ILE A 398 50.67 6.33 -9.74
CA ILE A 398 51.04 7.42 -8.80
C ILE A 398 52.55 7.77 -8.76
N ASP A 399 52.85 9.04 -8.51
CA ASP A 399 54.18 9.62 -8.23
C ASP A 399 55.29 9.19 -9.22
N CYS A 400 56.12 8.23 -8.82
CA CYS A 400 57.28 7.76 -9.56
C CYS A 400 57.02 6.41 -10.25
N LEU A 401 55.80 5.89 -10.15
CA LEU A 401 55.32 4.75 -10.91
C LEU A 401 54.89 5.20 -12.31
N ASP A 402 54.35 6.42 -12.46
CA ASP A 402 54.26 7.02 -13.79
C ASP A 402 55.64 7.50 -14.28
N LEU A 403 56.16 6.79 -15.27
CA LEU A 403 57.41 7.15 -15.95
C LEU A 403 57.17 7.94 -17.25
N THR A 404 55.95 8.38 -17.52
CA THR A 404 55.55 9.12 -18.72
C THR A 404 55.65 10.61 -18.51
N ASP A 405 55.04 11.12 -17.44
CA ASP A 405 54.86 12.53 -17.12
C ASP A 405 55.72 12.96 -15.91
N CYS A 406 56.05 12.06 -14.97
CA CYS A 406 57.06 12.35 -13.92
C CYS A 406 58.54 12.22 -14.33
N LEU A 407 58.83 11.88 -15.58
CA LEU A 407 60.19 11.58 -16.03
C LEU A 407 61.14 12.79 -16.06
N GLY A 408 61.88 12.97 -14.96
CA GLY A 408 62.95 13.96 -14.82
C GLY A 408 62.60 15.17 -13.96
N THR A 409 61.53 15.07 -13.16
CA THR A 409 61.28 15.98 -12.03
C THR A 409 62.38 15.84 -10.96
N PRO A 410 62.58 16.83 -10.07
CA PRO A 410 63.58 16.75 -9.01
C PRO A 410 63.22 15.79 -7.88
N THR A 411 62.00 15.26 -7.88
CA THR A 411 61.33 14.57 -6.76
C THR A 411 61.32 13.04 -6.89
N CYS A 412 61.52 12.50 -8.10
CA CYS A 412 61.80 11.08 -8.34
C CYS A 412 63.31 10.77 -8.57
N PRO A 413 64.17 10.77 -7.53
CA PRO A 413 65.50 10.17 -7.58
C PRO A 413 65.43 8.66 -7.33
N ALA A 414 66.55 7.96 -7.57
CA ALA A 414 66.69 6.53 -7.27
C ALA A 414 66.38 6.20 -5.79
N ALA A 415 65.84 5.00 -5.58
CA ALA A 415 65.20 4.49 -4.36
C ALA A 415 65.85 4.94 -3.03
N SER A 416 65.01 5.49 -2.13
CA SER A 416 65.39 5.92 -0.77
C SER A 416 65.03 4.91 0.34
N ASN A 417 64.40 3.80 -0.01
CA ASN A 417 63.88 2.78 0.93
C ASN A 417 64.89 1.68 1.30
N ASP A 418 66.17 2.05 1.33
CA ASP A 418 67.34 1.20 1.63
C ASP A 418 67.43 0.70 3.08
N GLU A 419 66.64 1.27 3.99
CA GLU A 419 66.64 0.93 5.42
C GLU A 419 65.20 0.86 5.91
N CYS A 420 64.90 -0.02 6.87
CA CYS A 420 63.54 -0.19 7.43
C CYS A 420 62.87 1.13 7.88
N ILE A 421 63.67 2.08 8.40
CA ILE A 421 63.18 3.39 8.87
C ILE A 421 62.80 4.36 7.75
N THR A 422 63.07 4.03 6.48
CA THR A 422 62.70 4.80 5.29
C THR A 422 61.92 3.95 4.29
N SER A 423 61.22 2.92 4.76
CA SER A 423 60.35 2.06 3.93
C SER A 423 59.38 2.90 3.08
N THR A 424 59.19 2.50 1.82
CA THR A 424 58.17 3.09 0.94
C THR A 424 56.80 2.53 1.30
N GLU A 425 55.81 3.40 1.49
CA GLU A 425 54.44 2.97 1.76
C GLU A 425 53.79 2.42 0.49
N ILE A 426 53.04 1.33 0.63
CA ILE A 426 52.11 0.77 -0.35
C ILE A 426 50.74 1.02 0.26
N PHE A 427 49.98 1.94 -0.34
CA PHE A 427 48.62 2.20 0.08
C PHE A 427 47.72 1.04 -0.33
N ILE A 428 46.90 0.57 0.61
CA ILE A 428 45.91 -0.49 0.43
C ILE A 428 44.57 0.11 0.86
N ALA A 429 43.58 0.00 -0.03
CA ALA A 429 42.21 0.42 0.18
C ALA A 429 41.32 -0.73 -0.32
N GLY A 430 40.72 -1.45 0.62
CA GLY A 430 39.99 -2.69 0.34
C GLY A 430 40.83 -3.84 -0.23
N PRO A 431 40.17 -4.91 -0.73
CA PRO A 431 40.83 -6.00 -1.46
C PRO A 431 41.24 -5.58 -2.88
N GLY A 432 42.43 -6.00 -3.32
CA GLY A 432 42.98 -5.68 -4.63
C GLY A 432 44.40 -6.20 -4.86
N ILE A 433 44.87 -6.09 -6.10
CA ILE A 433 46.26 -6.40 -6.47
C ILE A 433 47.06 -5.10 -6.58
N TYR A 434 47.91 -4.85 -5.60
CA TYR A 434 48.82 -3.72 -5.54
C TYR A 434 50.19 -4.11 -6.08
N THR A 435 50.89 -3.19 -6.75
CA THR A 435 52.27 -3.42 -7.19
C THR A 435 53.18 -2.27 -6.82
N ALA A 436 54.42 -2.59 -6.45
CA ALA A 436 55.45 -1.61 -6.12
C ALA A 436 56.71 -1.86 -6.93
N ALA A 437 57.24 -0.80 -7.55
CA ALA A 437 58.50 -0.87 -8.29
C ALA A 437 59.67 -1.13 -7.34
N MET A 438 60.43 -2.18 -7.63
CA MET A 438 61.65 -2.57 -6.93
C MET A 438 62.88 -2.11 -7.70
N ASP A 439 63.76 -1.31 -7.08
CA ASP A 439 65.11 -1.00 -7.58
C ASP A 439 66.13 -1.11 -6.45
N SER A 440 66.75 -2.28 -6.33
CA SER A 440 67.84 -2.54 -5.38
C SER A 440 69.21 -2.10 -5.92
N THR A 441 69.30 -1.51 -7.12
CA THR A 441 70.60 -1.27 -7.79
C THR A 441 71.46 -0.20 -7.12
N THR A 442 70.84 0.68 -6.32
CA THR A 442 71.53 1.68 -5.48
C THR A 442 71.45 1.41 -3.98
N ALA A 443 70.76 0.34 -3.57
CA ALA A 443 70.68 -0.10 -2.18
C ALA A 443 72.08 -0.48 -1.64
N SER A 444 72.25 -0.35 -0.34
CA SER A 444 73.46 -0.69 0.39
C SER A 444 73.35 -2.09 0.98
N THR A 445 74.49 -2.73 1.23
CA THR A 445 74.52 -3.96 2.01
C THR A 445 74.32 -3.58 3.49
N GLY A 446 73.07 -3.55 3.94
CA GLY A 446 72.65 -3.13 5.27
C GLY A 446 73.30 -3.93 6.42
N LEU A 447 73.01 -3.52 7.65
CA LEU A 447 73.35 -4.31 8.85
C LEU A 447 72.12 -4.94 9.51
N ASP A 448 70.98 -4.89 8.83
CA ASP A 448 69.71 -5.37 9.37
C ASP A 448 69.72 -6.88 9.57
N PRO A 449 69.22 -7.36 10.72
CA PRO A 449 69.30 -8.76 11.09
C PRO A 449 68.58 -9.64 10.06
N LEU A 450 69.14 -10.82 9.78
CA LEU A 450 68.43 -11.80 8.96
C LEU A 450 67.15 -12.27 9.68
N PRO A 451 66.10 -12.63 8.91
CA PRO A 451 64.97 -13.42 9.37
C PRO A 451 65.34 -14.56 10.33
N THR A 452 64.50 -14.79 11.32
CA THR A 452 64.64 -15.72 12.44
C THR A 452 63.61 -16.85 12.44
N VAL A 453 62.54 -16.72 11.67
CA VAL A 453 61.53 -17.76 11.37
C VAL A 453 62.15 -18.81 10.42
N PRO A 454 61.71 -20.07 10.43
CA PRO A 454 62.27 -21.11 9.56
C PRO A 454 61.88 -20.98 8.08
N CYS A 455 62.49 -20.04 7.35
CA CYS A 455 62.31 -19.89 5.89
C CYS A 455 62.78 -21.13 5.11
N THR A 456 62.04 -21.53 4.08
CA THR A 456 62.28 -22.76 3.30
C THR A 456 63.59 -22.69 2.50
N VAL A 457 63.85 -21.54 1.89
CA VAL A 457 65.12 -21.11 1.30
C VAL A 457 65.26 -19.61 1.55
N LEU A 458 66.41 -19.17 2.06
CA LEU A 458 66.73 -17.74 2.24
C LEU A 458 68.24 -17.52 2.15
N GLY A 459 68.65 -16.50 1.42
CA GLY A 459 70.04 -16.19 1.10
C GLY A 459 70.71 -15.21 2.05
N GLN A 460 71.12 -14.05 1.54
CA GLN A 460 71.84 -13.04 2.33
C GLN A 460 71.00 -11.79 2.60
N MET A 461 69.87 -11.58 1.92
CA MET A 461 69.11 -10.33 2.00
C MET A 461 70.01 -9.09 1.80
N ASP A 462 71.01 -9.18 0.91
CA ASP A 462 71.94 -8.09 0.63
C ASP A 462 71.32 -7.09 -0.37
N ASN A 463 71.65 -5.80 -0.26
CA ASN A 463 71.07 -4.71 -1.07
C ASN A 463 69.54 -4.67 -0.93
N ASP A 464 69.09 -4.71 0.32
CA ASP A 464 67.69 -4.81 0.68
C ASP A 464 66.95 -3.48 0.59
N ILE A 465 65.69 -3.55 0.15
CA ILE A 465 64.76 -2.45 0.08
C ILE A 465 63.49 -2.79 0.85
N TRP A 466 62.89 -1.78 1.46
CA TRP A 466 61.81 -1.93 2.43
C TRP A 466 60.53 -1.25 1.95
N TYR A 467 59.40 -1.91 2.18
CA TYR A 467 58.07 -1.36 1.98
C TYR A 467 57.25 -1.47 3.27
N SER A 468 56.16 -0.73 3.36
CA SER A 468 55.21 -0.81 4.46
C SER A 468 53.78 -0.68 3.96
N PHE A 469 52.83 -1.31 4.63
CA PHE A 469 51.41 -1.15 4.35
C PHE A 469 50.60 -1.24 5.64
N THR A 470 49.42 -0.65 5.65
CA THR A 470 48.43 -0.76 6.72
C THR A 470 47.09 -1.02 6.06
N PRO A 471 46.48 -2.20 6.21
CA PRO A 471 45.16 -2.46 5.62
C PRO A 471 44.09 -1.69 6.39
N ASP A 472 43.00 -1.35 5.71
CA ASP A 472 41.83 -0.66 6.22
C ASP A 472 40.77 -1.62 6.78
N VAL A 473 40.73 -2.85 6.26
CA VAL A 473 39.89 -3.97 6.72
C VAL A 473 40.74 -5.18 7.18
N ASP A 474 40.12 -6.11 7.92
CA ASP A 474 40.75 -7.41 8.23
C ASP A 474 40.75 -8.27 6.95
N MET A 475 41.90 -8.80 6.55
CA MET A 475 42.10 -9.45 5.25
C MET A 475 43.33 -10.37 5.23
N SER A 476 43.58 -11.09 4.14
CA SER A 476 44.80 -11.88 3.95
C SER A 476 45.61 -11.36 2.77
N VAL A 477 46.95 -11.45 2.85
CA VAL A 477 47.86 -10.95 1.78
C VAL A 477 48.78 -12.04 1.25
N GLU A 478 48.82 -12.13 -0.07
CA GLU A 478 49.82 -12.85 -0.85
C GLU A 478 50.87 -11.84 -1.38
N LEU A 479 52.15 -12.19 -1.31
CA LEU A 479 53.27 -11.34 -1.73
C LEU A 479 54.22 -12.10 -2.65
N HIS A 480 54.52 -11.57 -3.84
CA HIS A 480 55.49 -12.18 -4.75
C HIS A 480 56.36 -11.19 -5.52
N THR A 481 57.57 -11.61 -5.88
CA THR A 481 58.51 -10.84 -6.72
C THR A 481 58.60 -11.38 -8.16
N CYS A 482 57.56 -12.09 -8.63
CA CYS A 482 57.47 -12.67 -9.96
C CYS A 482 57.47 -11.60 -11.05
N ASP A 483 58.60 -11.45 -11.76
CA ASP A 483 58.77 -10.54 -12.89
C ASP A 483 59.61 -11.23 -13.98
N PRO A 484 59.15 -11.33 -15.25
CA PRO A 484 59.93 -11.90 -16.36
C PRO A 484 61.35 -11.31 -16.55
N LEU A 485 61.60 -10.10 -16.06
CA LEU A 485 62.86 -9.35 -16.12
C LEU A 485 63.56 -9.22 -14.75
N GLY A 486 62.95 -9.75 -13.68
CA GLY A 486 63.43 -9.67 -12.30
C GLY A 486 64.73 -10.44 -12.03
N TRP A 487 65.18 -10.36 -10.78
CA TRP A 487 66.38 -11.05 -10.29
C TRP A 487 66.05 -12.05 -9.18
N ASP A 488 67.11 -12.72 -8.71
CA ASP A 488 67.16 -13.69 -7.63
C ASP A 488 66.95 -13.00 -6.27
N THR A 489 65.68 -12.92 -5.82
CA THR A 489 65.23 -12.20 -4.63
C THR A 489 65.07 -13.09 -3.41
N ASP A 490 65.27 -12.51 -2.23
CA ASP A 490 64.76 -13.01 -0.95
C ASP A 490 63.66 -12.05 -0.44
N LEU A 491 62.62 -12.56 0.22
CA LEU A 491 61.46 -11.79 0.72
C LEU A 491 61.16 -12.15 2.19
N ALA A 492 60.79 -11.15 3.00
CA ALA A 492 60.31 -11.35 4.36
C ALA A 492 59.22 -10.32 4.72
N LEU A 493 58.23 -10.76 5.49
CA LEU A 493 57.11 -9.97 5.99
C LEU A 493 57.17 -9.88 7.53
N TYR A 494 56.96 -8.67 8.05
CA TYR A 494 56.97 -8.35 9.47
C TYR A 494 55.73 -7.57 9.88
N GLU A 495 55.28 -7.75 11.12
CA GLU A 495 54.31 -6.92 11.84
C GLU A 495 55.06 -5.86 12.68
N GLY A 496 54.63 -4.61 12.57
CA GLY A 496 54.99 -3.51 13.48
C GLY A 496 55.69 -2.30 12.84
N ALA A 497 55.46 -1.14 13.43
CA ALA A 497 56.03 0.15 13.01
C ALA A 497 57.52 0.36 13.39
N ASP A 498 57.95 -0.21 14.53
CA ASP A 498 59.29 0.03 15.09
C ASP A 498 60.27 -1.05 14.62
N CYS A 499 61.20 -0.66 13.74
CA CYS A 499 62.29 -1.51 13.22
C CYS A 499 63.14 -2.21 14.31
N ALA A 500 63.11 -1.75 15.57
CA ALA A 500 63.77 -2.40 16.69
C ALA A 500 62.93 -3.47 17.41
N LEU A 501 61.64 -3.61 17.07
CA LEU A 501 60.63 -4.44 17.73
C LEU A 501 59.76 -5.27 16.76
N LEU A 502 60.10 -5.31 15.46
CA LEU A 502 59.39 -6.08 14.44
C LEU A 502 59.17 -7.53 14.87
N THR A 503 57.93 -8.01 14.69
CA THR A 503 57.60 -9.44 14.78
C THR A 503 57.59 -10.00 13.36
N GLU A 504 58.25 -11.13 13.15
CA GLU A 504 58.42 -11.71 11.82
C GLU A 504 57.34 -12.76 11.56
N LEU A 505 56.65 -12.65 10.42
CA LEU A 505 55.48 -13.47 10.08
C LEU A 505 55.85 -14.58 9.10
N ALA A 506 56.39 -14.20 7.94
CA ALA A 506 56.68 -15.11 6.84
C ALA A 506 57.93 -14.70 6.05
N CYS A 507 58.52 -15.66 5.32
CA CYS A 507 59.71 -15.43 4.51
C CYS A 507 59.91 -16.54 3.46
N ASP A 508 60.33 -16.16 2.26
CA ASP A 508 60.68 -17.07 1.16
C ASP A 508 61.77 -16.49 0.24
N GLY A 509 62.45 -17.33 -0.53
CA GLY A 509 63.47 -16.94 -1.50
C GLY A 509 63.56 -17.82 -2.75
N ASP A 510 62.74 -18.87 -2.88
CA ASP A 510 62.74 -19.79 -4.05
C ASP A 510 61.30 -20.29 -4.31
N GLY A 511 60.40 -19.35 -4.59
CA GLY A 511 58.99 -19.56 -4.86
C GLY A 511 58.74 -20.45 -6.09
N VAL A 512 57.62 -21.17 -6.06
CA VAL A 512 57.17 -22.05 -7.15
C VAL A 512 55.66 -21.91 -7.36
N GLY A 513 55.20 -22.11 -8.59
CA GLY A 513 53.78 -22.14 -8.95
C GLY A 513 53.37 -21.10 -9.99
N LEU A 514 53.89 -19.88 -9.89
CA LEU A 514 53.52 -18.77 -10.76
C LEU A 514 54.16 -18.89 -12.17
N VAL A 515 53.40 -18.49 -13.19
CA VAL A 515 53.77 -18.65 -14.60
C VAL A 515 54.20 -17.32 -15.20
N GLY A 516 55.45 -17.25 -15.66
CA GLY A 516 56.00 -16.07 -16.35
C GLY A 516 57.20 -15.43 -15.65
N CYS A 517 57.47 -15.81 -14.40
CA CYS A 517 58.54 -15.26 -13.57
C CYS A 517 59.95 -15.50 -14.12
N GLN A 518 60.90 -14.74 -13.57
CA GLN A 518 62.32 -15.06 -13.60
C GLN A 518 62.62 -16.44 -12.96
N GLY A 519 63.84 -16.95 -13.16
CA GLY A 519 64.19 -18.32 -12.78
C GLY A 519 64.28 -18.62 -11.27
N PHE A 520 64.35 -17.57 -10.44
CA PHE A 520 64.37 -17.60 -8.97
C PHE A 520 63.69 -16.31 -8.50
N TYR A 521 62.55 -16.44 -7.82
CA TYR A 521 61.73 -15.35 -7.31
C TYR A 521 61.22 -15.77 -5.93
N SER A 522 60.72 -14.83 -5.14
CA SER A 522 60.19 -15.10 -3.80
C SER A 522 58.66 -15.10 -3.81
N TYR A 523 58.06 -15.97 -3.01
CA TYR A 523 56.61 -16.12 -2.92
C TYR A 523 56.19 -16.45 -1.49
N ILE A 524 55.48 -15.51 -0.86
CA ILE A 524 54.78 -15.69 0.41
C ILE A 524 53.29 -15.77 0.07
N THR A 525 52.67 -16.91 0.27
CA THR A 525 51.23 -17.10 0.12
C THR A 525 50.51 -16.73 1.42
N PHE A 526 49.41 -15.98 1.28
CA PHE A 526 48.33 -15.83 2.26
C PHE A 526 48.75 -15.75 3.74
N VAL A 527 49.03 -14.53 4.17
CA VAL A 527 49.28 -14.18 5.58
C VAL A 527 48.16 -13.26 6.07
N PRO A 528 47.45 -13.61 7.17
CA PRO A 528 46.40 -12.75 7.72
C PRO A 528 46.97 -11.44 8.27
N VAL A 529 46.30 -10.34 7.93
CA VAL A 529 46.63 -8.97 8.32
C VAL A 529 45.39 -8.23 8.82
N PHE A 530 45.56 -7.39 9.83
CA PHE A 530 44.43 -6.79 10.57
C PHE A 530 44.34 -5.28 10.35
N ALA A 531 43.10 -4.78 10.29
CA ALA A 531 42.76 -3.39 10.06
C ALA A 531 43.52 -2.44 11.00
N GLY A 532 44.23 -1.46 10.42
CA GLY A 532 44.99 -0.46 11.17
C GLY A 532 46.29 -0.96 11.81
N VAL A 533 46.75 -2.18 11.51
CA VAL A 533 48.07 -2.68 11.92
C VAL A 533 49.09 -2.44 10.80
N GLU A 534 50.22 -1.80 11.13
CA GLU A 534 51.28 -1.54 10.14
C GLU A 534 52.19 -2.78 9.97
N TYR A 535 52.41 -3.20 8.72
CA TYR A 535 53.29 -4.29 8.32
C TYR A 535 54.48 -3.76 7.51
N LYS A 536 55.61 -4.46 7.55
CA LYS A 536 56.83 -4.15 6.75
C LYS A 536 57.19 -5.32 5.85
N VAL A 537 57.41 -5.06 4.57
CA VAL A 537 57.95 -6.01 3.59
C VAL A 537 59.42 -5.68 3.34
N ARG A 538 60.30 -6.68 3.38
CA ARG A 538 61.72 -6.55 3.05
C ARG A 538 62.02 -7.40 1.82
N VAL A 539 62.55 -6.78 0.77
CA VAL A 539 63.03 -7.48 -0.43
C VAL A 539 64.55 -7.33 -0.49
N GLY A 540 65.28 -8.44 -0.47
CA GLY A 540 66.73 -8.47 -0.62
C GLY A 540 67.18 -9.40 -1.74
N SER A 541 68.47 -9.72 -1.78
CA SER A 541 69.04 -10.64 -2.76
C SER A 541 69.69 -11.88 -2.14
N TRP A 542 69.53 -13.02 -2.82
CA TRP A 542 70.10 -14.31 -2.40
C TRP A 542 71.63 -14.27 -2.25
N ALA A 543 72.31 -13.61 -3.19
CA ALA A 543 73.76 -13.60 -3.29
C ALA A 543 74.37 -12.24 -2.97
N ALA A 544 75.35 -12.22 -2.07
CA ALA A 544 75.96 -10.99 -1.56
C ALA A 544 76.37 -9.97 -2.66
N GLY A 545 75.79 -8.77 -2.58
CA GLY A 545 75.97 -7.69 -3.55
C GLY A 545 75.29 -7.87 -4.92
N ALA A 546 74.32 -8.79 -5.05
CA ALA A 546 73.42 -8.84 -6.20
C ALA A 546 72.31 -7.77 -6.06
N SER A 547 71.81 -7.28 -7.18
CA SER A 547 70.71 -6.32 -7.23
C SER A 547 70.13 -6.25 -8.64
N GLY A 548 68.95 -5.68 -8.76
CA GLY A 548 68.22 -5.55 -10.00
C GLY A 548 67.01 -4.63 -9.87
N THR A 549 66.19 -4.65 -10.91
CA THR A 549 64.92 -3.93 -11.00
C THR A 549 63.80 -4.92 -11.31
N GLY A 550 62.59 -4.68 -10.80
CA GLY A 550 61.41 -5.49 -11.11
C GLY A 550 60.17 -5.01 -10.34
N LEU A 551 59.14 -5.85 -10.23
CA LEU A 551 57.93 -5.57 -9.46
C LEU A 551 57.78 -6.47 -8.23
N LEU A 552 57.40 -5.87 -7.11
CA LEU A 552 56.75 -6.53 -5.98
C LEU A 552 55.25 -6.48 -6.25
N THR A 553 54.55 -7.59 -6.05
CA THR A 553 53.10 -7.68 -6.10
C THR A 553 52.59 -8.08 -4.73
N LEU A 554 51.54 -7.41 -4.28
CA LEU A 554 50.80 -7.66 -3.06
C LEU A 554 49.35 -7.86 -3.47
N ASN A 555 48.86 -9.09 -3.41
CA ASN A 555 47.47 -9.44 -3.67
C ASN A 555 46.77 -9.53 -2.31
N ALA A 556 45.97 -8.52 -1.99
CA ALA A 556 45.21 -8.43 -0.75
C ALA A 556 43.77 -8.85 -1.00
N VAL A 557 43.27 -9.78 -0.23
CA VAL A 557 41.96 -10.42 -0.44
C VAL A 557 41.20 -10.44 0.88
N VAL A 558 39.98 -9.91 0.85
CA VAL A 558 39.04 -10.04 1.98
C VAL A 558 38.59 -11.49 2.00
N PRO A 559 38.62 -12.17 3.16
CA PRO A 559 38.12 -13.54 3.30
C PRO A 559 36.69 -13.62 2.75
N GLY A 560 36.49 -14.48 1.74
CA GLY A 560 35.20 -14.76 1.14
C GLY A 560 34.35 -15.70 2.00
N VAL A 561 33.53 -16.50 1.31
CA VAL A 561 33.03 -17.78 1.83
C VAL A 561 33.68 -18.83 0.95
N GLU A 562 34.34 -19.82 1.54
CA GLU A 562 35.08 -20.86 0.82
C GLU A 562 34.24 -21.56 -0.27
N ASP A 563 34.77 -21.68 -1.50
CA ASP A 563 34.18 -22.52 -2.57
C ASP A 563 34.74 -23.94 -2.44
N CYS A 564 34.10 -24.67 -1.52
CA CYS A 564 34.47 -25.96 -0.91
C CYS A 564 34.89 -27.14 -1.81
N LEU A 565 35.07 -26.96 -3.12
CA LEU A 565 35.37 -28.01 -4.10
C LEU A 565 36.37 -27.63 -5.19
N ASN A 566 36.97 -26.44 -5.15
CA ASN A 566 37.81 -25.94 -6.25
C ASN A 566 39.33 -26.15 -6.04
N GLY A 567 39.77 -26.53 -4.84
CA GLY A 567 41.16 -26.78 -4.48
C GLY A 567 42.00 -25.53 -4.19
N LEU A 568 41.34 -24.42 -3.86
CA LEU A 568 41.92 -23.15 -3.43
C LEU A 568 41.61 -22.90 -1.95
N ASP A 569 41.99 -21.70 -1.49
CA ASP A 569 41.84 -21.14 -0.14
C ASP A 569 41.16 -19.79 -0.43
N ASP A 570 39.84 -19.81 -0.67
CA ASP A 570 39.05 -18.69 -1.20
C ASP A 570 38.59 -17.73 -0.10
N ASP A 571 38.46 -18.20 1.14
CA ASP A 571 38.40 -17.33 2.32
C ASP A 571 39.74 -17.07 3.01
N VAL A 572 40.81 -17.73 2.56
CA VAL A 572 42.19 -17.24 2.75
C VAL A 572 42.66 -17.32 4.23
N ASP A 573 42.01 -18.19 5.00
CA ASP A 573 42.29 -18.64 6.38
C ASP A 573 43.57 -19.49 6.47
N GLY A 574 43.93 -20.19 5.38
CA GLY A 574 45.04 -21.14 5.31
C GLY A 574 44.61 -22.61 5.29
N LEU A 575 43.31 -22.87 5.16
CA LEU A 575 42.69 -24.16 4.90
C LEU A 575 42.11 -24.15 3.47
N THR A 576 41.57 -25.28 2.99
CA THR A 576 41.17 -25.43 1.58
C THR A 576 40.07 -26.48 1.44
N ASP A 577 39.06 -26.22 0.64
CA ASP A 577 37.92 -27.13 0.43
C ASP A 577 37.35 -27.59 1.81
N CYS A 578 37.07 -28.89 1.93
CA CYS A 578 36.54 -29.54 3.13
C CYS A 578 37.48 -29.57 4.35
N ALA A 579 38.73 -29.10 4.22
CA ALA A 579 39.57 -28.88 5.39
C ALA A 579 39.22 -27.56 6.12
N ASP A 580 38.38 -26.72 5.51
CA ASP A 580 37.97 -25.43 6.05
C ASP A 580 36.73 -25.53 6.99
N PRO A 581 36.76 -24.90 8.18
CA PRO A 581 35.63 -24.86 9.10
C PRO A 581 34.35 -24.22 8.56
N ASP A 582 34.44 -23.26 7.64
CA ASP A 582 33.29 -22.56 7.06
C ASP A 582 32.62 -23.40 5.95
N CYS A 583 33.29 -24.45 5.45
CA CYS A 583 32.70 -25.51 4.61
C CYS A 583 31.89 -26.58 5.36
N PHE A 584 31.80 -26.53 6.70
CA PHE A 584 31.14 -27.54 7.53
C PHE A 584 29.64 -27.80 7.21
N ALA A 585 29.00 -26.91 6.45
CA ALA A 585 27.60 -27.04 6.02
C ALA A 585 27.41 -27.53 4.57
N GLU A 586 28.46 -27.65 3.76
CA GLU A 586 28.36 -27.98 2.34
C GLU A 586 28.20 -29.51 2.13
N PRO A 587 27.14 -29.98 1.44
CA PRO A 587 26.87 -31.42 1.27
C PRO A 587 27.97 -32.28 0.65
N ASN A 588 28.96 -31.66 0.01
CA ASN A 588 30.09 -32.36 -0.62
C ASN A 588 31.31 -32.48 0.30
N CYS A 589 31.33 -31.75 1.42
CA CYS A 589 32.34 -31.81 2.48
C CYS A 589 31.83 -32.48 3.76
N SER A 590 30.74 -33.25 3.63
CA SER A 590 30.22 -34.11 4.69
C SER A 590 30.41 -35.55 4.26
N GLU A 591 31.25 -36.29 4.98
CA GLU A 591 31.53 -37.72 4.75
C GLU A 591 30.21 -38.52 4.81
N ALA A 592 29.28 -38.12 5.69
CA ALA A 592 27.92 -38.67 5.86
C ALA A 592 27.02 -38.74 4.61
N LEU A 593 27.40 -38.11 3.48
CA LEU A 593 26.68 -38.21 2.20
C LEU A 593 27.47 -38.98 1.10
N ASN A 594 28.74 -39.33 1.36
CA ASN A 594 29.67 -39.90 0.39
C ASN A 594 30.39 -41.20 0.84
N CYS A 595 30.00 -41.77 2.00
CA CYS A 595 30.50 -42.95 2.74
C CYS A 595 30.89 -44.27 2.03
N LEU A 596 30.99 -44.34 0.70
CA LEU A 596 31.29 -45.58 -0.05
C LEU A 596 32.25 -45.38 -1.24
N ASP A 597 32.85 -44.20 -1.41
CA ASP A 597 33.68 -43.89 -2.57
C ASP A 597 35.19 -44.11 -2.37
N GLY A 598 35.63 -44.34 -1.12
CA GLY A 598 37.02 -44.59 -0.73
C GLY A 598 37.87 -43.33 -0.63
N ILE A 599 37.24 -42.17 -0.41
CA ILE A 599 37.85 -40.87 -0.17
C ILE A 599 37.54 -40.44 1.28
N ASP A 600 38.31 -39.49 1.78
CA ASP A 600 38.24 -38.87 3.12
C ASP A 600 37.66 -37.47 2.87
N ASN A 601 36.33 -37.32 2.91
CA ASN A 601 35.65 -36.14 2.34
C ASN A 601 35.50 -34.97 3.33
N ASP A 602 35.75 -35.16 4.62
CA ASP A 602 35.89 -34.10 5.64
C ASP A 602 37.31 -34.00 6.26
N VAL A 603 38.24 -34.83 5.77
CA VAL A 603 39.70 -34.74 6.00
C VAL A 603 40.11 -35.02 7.47
N ASP A 604 39.26 -35.73 8.22
CA ASP A 604 39.52 -36.24 9.58
C ASP A 604 40.69 -37.26 9.62
N GLY A 605 40.85 -38.04 8.55
CA GLY A 605 41.85 -39.12 8.43
C GLY A 605 41.28 -40.53 8.55
N LEU A 606 39.97 -40.67 8.70
CA LEU A 606 39.19 -41.89 8.49
C LEU A 606 38.60 -41.88 7.05
N ILE A 607 37.89 -42.94 6.65
CA ILE A 607 37.29 -43.06 5.30
C ILE A 607 36.10 -44.01 5.34
N ASP A 608 35.06 -43.74 4.56
CA ASP A 608 33.88 -44.59 4.42
C ASP A 608 33.33 -44.99 5.81
N CYS A 609 32.94 -46.26 5.96
CA CYS A 609 32.40 -46.87 7.17
C CYS A 609 33.37 -47.02 8.35
N LEU A 610 34.60 -46.50 8.25
CA LEU A 610 35.51 -46.39 9.38
C LEU A 610 35.49 -45.00 10.02
N ASP A 611 34.73 -44.07 9.44
CA ASP A 611 34.47 -42.74 9.93
C ASP A 611 33.28 -42.71 10.91
N ASP A 612 33.40 -41.91 11.99
CA ASP A 612 32.32 -41.74 12.98
C ASP A 612 31.14 -40.95 12.38
N ASP A 613 31.36 -40.04 11.42
CA ASP A 613 30.30 -39.26 10.77
C ASP A 613 29.54 -40.07 9.69
N CYS A 614 30.14 -41.15 9.17
CA CYS A 614 29.46 -42.15 8.34
C CYS A 614 28.63 -43.20 9.11
N ALA A 615 28.61 -43.16 10.45
CA ALA A 615 27.91 -44.16 11.27
C ALA A 615 26.38 -44.25 11.04
N SER A 616 25.79 -43.32 10.28
CA SER A 616 24.37 -43.32 9.92
C SER A 616 24.07 -43.67 8.45
N ASP A 617 25.07 -43.83 7.59
CA ASP A 617 24.85 -44.08 6.16
C ASP A 617 24.35 -45.52 5.87
N PRO A 618 23.33 -45.71 5.01
CA PRO A 618 22.80 -47.02 4.64
C PRO A 618 23.78 -48.02 4.01
N GLY A 619 24.96 -47.57 3.58
CA GLY A 619 26.08 -48.37 3.08
C GLY A 619 27.02 -48.88 4.17
N CYS A 620 27.05 -48.19 5.32
CA CYS A 620 27.93 -48.47 6.46
C CYS A 620 27.22 -49.10 7.65
N ILE A 621 25.89 -49.05 7.67
CA ILE A 621 25.05 -49.88 8.53
C ILE A 621 25.26 -51.38 8.23
N GLU A 622 25.46 -52.18 9.28
CA GLU A 622 25.65 -53.63 9.21
C GLU A 622 24.57 -54.34 8.36
N ILE A 623 24.99 -55.14 7.38
CA ILE A 623 24.07 -55.88 6.50
C ILE A 623 23.68 -57.18 7.20
N CYS A 624 22.70 -57.08 8.09
CA CYS A 624 22.27 -58.08 9.07
C CYS A 624 21.88 -59.51 8.59
N ASP A 625 22.10 -59.87 7.32
CA ASP A 625 21.94 -61.22 6.79
C ASP A 625 23.03 -61.71 5.81
N ASP A 626 24.14 -60.97 5.62
CA ASP A 626 25.18 -61.30 4.64
C ASP A 626 26.41 -62.05 5.21
N GLY A 627 26.60 -62.01 6.54
CA GLY A 627 27.67 -62.69 7.27
C GLY A 627 29.06 -62.05 7.16
N LEU A 628 29.13 -60.77 6.81
CA LEU A 628 30.30 -59.91 6.95
C LEU A 628 30.22 -59.10 8.25
N ASP A 629 31.07 -58.08 8.35
CA ASP A 629 31.35 -57.18 9.46
C ASP A 629 31.51 -55.84 8.72
N ASN A 630 30.38 -55.20 8.38
CA ASN A 630 30.30 -54.07 7.45
C ASN A 630 30.59 -52.74 8.14
N ASP A 631 30.21 -52.60 9.42
CA ASP A 631 30.53 -51.45 10.28
C ASP A 631 31.89 -51.58 11.01
N GLY A 632 32.53 -52.77 10.97
CA GLY A 632 33.91 -52.98 11.41
C GLY A 632 34.11 -53.12 12.92
N ASP A 633 33.02 -53.19 13.70
CA ASP A 633 32.99 -53.35 15.16
C ASP A 633 33.63 -54.69 15.62
N GLY A 634 33.58 -55.72 14.77
CA GLY A 634 34.08 -57.07 15.06
C GLY A 634 33.01 -58.09 15.47
N LEU A 635 31.73 -57.71 15.46
CA LEU A 635 30.55 -58.56 15.47
C LEU A 635 30.05 -58.78 14.02
N VAL A 636 28.96 -59.53 13.85
CA VAL A 636 28.40 -59.92 12.53
C VAL A 636 26.90 -60.27 12.65
N ASP A 637 26.08 -59.91 11.66
CA ASP A 637 24.64 -60.20 11.58
C ASP A 637 23.88 -59.87 12.89
N CYS A 638 22.82 -60.63 13.24
CA CYS A 638 22.11 -60.57 14.52
C CYS A 638 22.95 -60.93 15.78
N ALA A 639 24.28 -61.03 15.70
CA ALA A 639 25.14 -61.01 16.88
C ALA A 639 25.60 -59.57 17.23
N ASP A 640 25.46 -58.65 16.28
CA ASP A 640 25.57 -57.21 16.52
C ASP A 640 24.36 -56.67 17.30
N ASN A 641 24.63 -55.61 18.04
CA ASN A 641 23.66 -54.74 18.67
C ASN A 641 23.06 -53.71 17.69
N THR A 642 23.79 -53.24 16.68
CA THR A 642 23.29 -52.36 15.61
C THR A 642 22.23 -53.07 14.76
N CYS A 643 22.37 -54.38 14.58
CA CYS A 643 21.38 -55.26 13.95
C CYS A 643 20.13 -55.60 14.79
N ALA A 644 20.00 -55.05 16.00
CA ALA A 644 18.78 -55.22 16.77
C ALA A 644 17.57 -54.65 15.99
N CYS A 645 16.52 -55.45 15.89
CA CYS A 645 15.21 -55.02 15.38
C CYS A 645 15.12 -54.72 13.86
N THR A 646 16.14 -55.09 13.06
CA THR A 646 16.05 -55.10 11.59
C THR A 646 15.16 -56.24 11.06
N ALA A 647 14.69 -56.15 9.82
CA ALA A 647 13.82 -57.16 9.20
C ALA A 647 14.46 -58.56 9.06
N ALA A 648 15.79 -58.64 9.11
CA ALA A 648 16.55 -59.90 9.17
C ALA A 648 16.53 -60.53 10.58
N CYS A 649 16.44 -59.71 11.63
CA CYS A 649 16.51 -60.08 13.04
C CYS A 649 15.20 -59.75 13.80
N PRO A 650 14.03 -60.30 13.42
CA PRO A 650 12.74 -59.87 13.95
C PRO A 650 12.50 -60.29 15.41
N VAL A 651 12.43 -59.31 16.30
CA VAL A 651 11.70 -59.39 17.58
C VAL A 651 10.18 -59.27 17.32
N PRO A 652 9.31 -59.90 18.13
CA PRO A 652 7.86 -59.71 18.02
C PRO A 652 7.45 -58.26 18.35
N LEU A 653 6.40 -57.75 17.70
CA LEU A 653 5.72 -56.53 18.15
C LEU A 653 4.88 -56.85 19.40
N ASP A 654 5.43 -56.58 20.58
CA ASP A 654 4.81 -56.83 21.88
C ASP A 654 4.83 -55.63 22.83
N ALA A 655 5.34 -54.47 22.40
CA ALA A 655 5.54 -53.25 23.19
C ALA A 655 6.55 -53.35 24.34
N ASP A 656 7.25 -54.47 24.49
CA ASP A 656 8.10 -54.77 25.67
C ASP A 656 9.40 -53.93 25.68
N GLU A 657 9.88 -53.50 24.51
CA GLU A 657 11.08 -52.67 24.38
C GLU A 657 10.87 -51.57 23.33
N CYS A 658 11.65 -50.49 23.43
CA CYS A 658 11.56 -49.30 22.58
C CYS A 658 11.49 -49.60 21.06
N CYS A 659 12.31 -50.51 20.55
CA CYS A 659 12.30 -50.85 19.10
C CYS A 659 11.07 -51.67 18.66
N SER A 660 10.26 -52.16 19.61
CA SER A 660 9.02 -52.90 19.38
C SER A 660 7.77 -52.07 19.68
N ALA A 661 7.95 -50.75 19.83
CA ALA A 661 6.90 -49.81 20.20
C ALA A 661 5.65 -49.92 19.31
N LEU A 662 4.48 -49.87 19.93
CA LEU A 662 3.21 -49.96 19.19
C LEU A 662 2.75 -48.58 18.71
N PRO A 663 2.35 -48.42 17.44
CA PRO A 663 1.87 -47.13 16.94
C PRO A 663 0.53 -46.74 17.59
N VAL A 664 0.46 -45.49 18.03
CA VAL A 664 -0.73 -44.84 18.59
C VAL A 664 -1.10 -43.59 17.79
N THR A 665 -2.37 -43.20 17.82
CA THR A 665 -2.90 -42.06 17.05
C THR A 665 -3.65 -41.08 17.97
N ASP A 666 -4.06 -39.94 17.44
CA ASP A 666 -4.97 -39.04 18.14
C ASP A 666 -6.26 -39.75 18.58
N GLY A 667 -6.78 -39.34 19.74
CA GLY A 667 -7.87 -40.00 20.44
C GLY A 667 -7.38 -41.03 21.46
N ALA A 668 -8.21 -42.06 21.70
CA ALA A 668 -8.06 -43.01 22.79
C ALA A 668 -7.41 -44.34 22.34
N ASN A 669 -6.26 -44.67 22.91
CA ASN A 669 -5.45 -45.84 22.59
C ASN A 669 -5.40 -46.80 23.79
N ALA A 670 -5.77 -48.07 23.62
CA ALA A 670 -5.77 -49.04 24.73
C ALA A 670 -4.38 -49.69 24.92
N PHE A 671 -3.92 -49.82 26.16
CA PHE A 671 -2.66 -50.49 26.50
C PHE A 671 -2.82 -51.59 27.58
N ASP A 672 -1.89 -52.55 27.60
CA ASP A 672 -1.80 -53.65 28.58
C ASP A 672 -0.33 -53.89 28.95
N THR A 673 0.08 -53.52 30.16
CA THR A 673 1.46 -53.75 30.62
C THR A 673 1.64 -55.05 31.40
N THR A 674 0.59 -55.87 31.57
CA THR A 674 0.58 -56.98 32.55
C THR A 674 1.52 -58.15 32.25
N LEU A 675 2.09 -58.21 31.05
CA LEU A 675 3.04 -59.25 30.62
C LEU A 675 4.42 -58.69 30.21
N LEU A 676 4.60 -57.37 30.29
CA LEU A 676 5.84 -56.69 29.91
C LEU A 676 6.86 -56.74 31.05
N SER A 677 8.10 -56.40 30.72
CA SER A 677 9.27 -56.39 31.57
C SER A 677 9.65 -54.96 32.00
N ASP A 678 10.75 -54.80 32.74
CA ASP A 678 11.26 -53.47 33.09
C ASP A 678 12.40 -53.13 32.08
N SER A 679 12.18 -52.21 31.14
CA SER A 679 13.18 -51.85 30.10
C SER A 679 14.44 -51.20 30.70
N GLY A 680 15.60 -51.57 30.16
CA GLY A 680 16.91 -51.20 30.71
C GLY A 680 17.32 -49.74 30.53
N ASN A 681 16.78 -49.04 29.53
CA ASN A 681 17.15 -47.67 29.19
C ASN A 681 16.42 -46.71 30.14
N ASN A 682 17.14 -45.93 30.95
CA ASN A 682 16.54 -45.14 32.04
C ASN A 682 17.09 -43.71 32.16
N ILE A 683 16.89 -42.92 31.10
CA ILE A 683 16.90 -41.46 31.20
C ILE A 683 15.57 -41.06 31.86
N ASN A 684 15.67 -40.40 33.01
CA ASN A 684 14.54 -39.97 33.84
C ASN A 684 14.97 -38.71 34.61
N ASN A 685 14.54 -37.54 34.15
CA ASN A 685 14.76 -36.26 34.84
C ASN A 685 13.53 -35.80 35.66
N CYS A 686 12.56 -36.70 35.86
CA CYS A 686 11.22 -36.38 36.33
C CYS A 686 11.18 -36.01 37.83
N GLY A 687 10.26 -35.11 38.15
CA GLY A 687 10.07 -34.59 39.51
C GLY A 687 9.39 -35.56 40.49
N GLY A 688 9.23 -35.08 41.73
CA GLY A 688 8.59 -35.88 42.79
C GLY A 688 7.11 -36.17 42.52
N GLY A 689 6.79 -37.45 42.39
CA GLY A 689 5.49 -37.98 41.94
C GLY A 689 5.71 -39.17 40.99
N PHE A 690 6.80 -39.11 40.22
CA PHE A 690 7.26 -40.21 39.38
C PHE A 690 7.80 -41.40 40.19
N GLY A 691 7.45 -42.61 39.78
CA GLY A 691 7.75 -43.86 40.47
C GLY A 691 8.85 -44.69 39.83
N ALA A 692 8.63 -46.00 39.80
CA ALA A 692 9.60 -47.00 39.41
C ALA A 692 9.61 -47.34 37.91
N MET A 693 8.62 -46.88 37.13
CA MET A 693 8.41 -47.32 35.74
C MET A 693 8.47 -48.84 35.60
N SER A 694 7.78 -49.57 36.48
CA SER A 694 7.84 -51.05 36.49
C SER A 694 6.83 -51.64 35.53
N THR A 695 7.20 -52.74 34.86
CA THR A 695 6.42 -53.41 33.82
C THR A 695 5.93 -52.39 32.81
N ASP A 696 6.86 -51.87 32.03
CA ASP A 696 6.64 -50.74 31.14
C ASP A 696 6.43 -51.17 29.68
N GLY A 697 5.71 -50.34 28.93
CA GLY A 697 5.43 -50.57 27.52
C GLY A 697 5.68 -49.33 26.68
N TRP A 698 6.14 -49.56 25.45
CA TRP A 698 6.54 -48.52 24.52
C TRP A 698 5.54 -48.33 23.39
N PHE A 699 5.29 -47.07 23.04
CA PHE A 699 4.35 -46.64 22.01
C PHE A 699 5.00 -45.57 21.15
N SER A 700 4.77 -45.61 19.83
CA SER A 700 5.27 -44.59 18.90
C SER A 700 4.12 -43.71 18.42
N TYR A 701 4.27 -42.40 18.57
CA TYR A 701 3.31 -41.40 18.10
C TYR A 701 3.98 -40.49 17.08
N THR A 702 3.38 -40.32 15.91
CA THR A 702 3.79 -39.31 14.93
C THR A 702 2.79 -38.18 14.98
N ALA A 703 3.25 -36.95 15.21
CA ALA A 703 2.40 -35.77 15.29
C ALA A 703 1.70 -35.53 13.94
N THR A 704 0.39 -35.35 14.02
CA THR A 704 -0.49 -35.11 12.86
C THR A 704 -0.54 -33.65 12.45
N ALA A 705 -0.06 -32.76 13.31
CA ALA A 705 -0.12 -31.30 13.20
C ALA A 705 1.06 -30.64 13.93
N ASP A 706 1.40 -29.41 13.54
CA ASP A 706 2.10 -28.48 14.42
C ASP A 706 1.14 -28.03 15.54
N GLY A 707 1.65 -27.87 16.77
CA GLY A 707 0.90 -27.26 17.86
C GLY A 707 1.15 -27.86 19.24
N SER A 708 0.21 -27.64 20.15
CA SER A 708 0.26 -28.12 21.52
C SER A 708 -0.32 -29.54 21.62
N LEU A 709 0.51 -30.53 21.92
CA LEU A 709 0.07 -31.88 22.23
C LEU A 709 -0.29 -31.98 23.71
N PHE A 710 -1.48 -32.53 23.98
CA PHE A 710 -1.92 -32.92 25.32
C PHE A 710 -2.11 -34.44 25.38
N TRP A 711 -1.64 -35.06 26.47
CA TRP A 711 -1.73 -36.51 26.68
C TRP A 711 -2.13 -36.86 28.11
N ASP A 712 -2.91 -37.93 28.28
CA ASP A 712 -3.28 -38.45 29.60
C ASP A 712 -3.54 -39.96 29.62
N THR A 713 -3.53 -40.55 30.81
CA THR A 713 -3.87 -41.97 31.08
C THR A 713 -5.14 -42.13 31.92
N CYS A 714 -6.06 -41.16 31.83
CA CYS A 714 -7.28 -41.08 32.64
C CYS A 714 -8.29 -42.19 32.27
N ASP A 715 -8.35 -43.23 33.11
CA ASP A 715 -9.32 -44.32 32.97
C ASP A 715 -9.71 -44.87 34.36
N ALA A 716 -11.00 -44.82 34.69
CA ALA A 716 -11.56 -45.29 35.97
C ALA A 716 -11.19 -46.75 36.34
N ALA A 717 -10.78 -47.58 35.37
CA ALA A 717 -10.40 -48.97 35.55
C ALA A 717 -8.87 -49.21 35.56
N SER A 718 -8.07 -48.18 35.29
CA SER A 718 -6.61 -48.23 35.21
C SER A 718 -5.92 -48.22 36.58
N PHE A 719 -4.60 -48.24 36.56
CA PHE A 719 -3.70 -48.33 37.70
C PHE A 719 -2.88 -47.05 37.87
N ASP A 720 -2.00 -47.09 38.88
CA ASP A 720 -1.07 -46.03 39.29
C ASP A 720 0.08 -45.95 38.26
N THR A 721 -0.09 -45.11 37.23
CA THR A 721 0.77 -45.02 36.04
C THR A 721 1.87 -43.97 36.20
N ASP A 722 3.05 -44.28 35.65
CA ASP A 722 4.07 -43.31 35.25
C ASP A 722 4.08 -43.24 33.71
N VAL A 723 4.28 -42.06 33.12
CA VAL A 723 4.46 -41.86 31.67
C VAL A 723 5.66 -40.95 31.41
N ASN A 724 6.52 -41.36 30.47
CA ASN A 724 7.63 -40.57 29.95
C ASN A 724 7.50 -40.47 28.43
N VAL A 725 7.77 -39.31 27.87
CA VAL A 725 7.79 -39.06 26.43
C VAL A 725 9.20 -38.68 26.01
N TYR A 726 9.67 -39.26 24.91
CA TYR A 726 10.99 -39.06 24.36
C TYR A 726 10.92 -38.65 22.88
N THR A 727 11.98 -38.00 22.40
CA THR A 727 12.34 -37.92 20.97
C THR A 727 13.70 -38.61 20.75
N GLY A 728 14.14 -38.74 19.50
CA GLY A 728 15.35 -39.47 19.10
C GLY A 728 15.13 -40.97 18.95
N SER A 729 16.22 -41.69 18.62
CA SER A 729 16.21 -43.15 18.47
C SER A 729 16.29 -43.87 19.83
N CYS A 730 16.02 -45.17 19.85
CA CYS A 730 16.05 -45.98 21.08
C CYS A 730 17.41 -45.99 21.81
N ASP A 731 18.49 -45.71 21.08
CA ASP A 731 19.87 -45.67 21.56
C ASP A 731 20.32 -44.25 21.95
N ALA A 732 19.57 -43.22 21.52
CA ALA A 732 19.83 -41.81 21.76
C ALA A 732 18.56 -41.06 22.24
N LEU A 733 17.82 -41.64 23.19
CA LEU A 733 16.57 -41.07 23.71
C LEU A 733 16.79 -39.71 24.40
N ILE A 734 16.00 -38.71 24.01
CA ILE A 734 15.99 -37.37 24.59
C ILE A 734 14.66 -37.17 25.32
N ASP A 735 14.72 -36.78 26.59
CA ASP A 735 13.57 -36.56 27.49
C ASP A 735 12.78 -35.30 27.07
N VAL A 736 11.48 -35.45 26.77
CA VAL A 736 10.61 -34.35 26.27
C VAL A 736 9.60 -33.90 27.33
N ASP A 737 8.86 -34.84 27.90
CA ASP A 737 7.84 -34.57 28.93
C ASP A 737 7.58 -35.84 29.77
N CYS A 738 7.18 -35.70 31.04
CA CYS A 738 6.89 -36.84 31.90
C CYS A 738 6.03 -36.52 33.14
N ASN A 739 5.22 -37.51 33.57
CA ASN A 739 4.31 -37.36 34.70
C ASN A 739 3.95 -38.70 35.37
N GLY A 740 3.73 -38.69 36.69
CA GLY A 740 3.20 -39.85 37.45
C GLY A 740 1.99 -39.53 38.36
N ASP A 741 1.61 -38.25 38.50
CA ASP A 741 0.62 -37.79 39.49
C ASP A 741 -0.15 -36.55 38.93
N GLY A 742 -0.95 -36.77 37.90
CA GLY A 742 -1.80 -35.79 37.23
C GLY A 742 -3.01 -35.36 38.08
N ALA A 743 -3.55 -34.17 37.76
CA ALA A 743 -4.70 -33.61 38.48
C ALA A 743 -5.63 -32.81 37.56
N GLY A 744 -6.91 -32.73 37.93
CA GLY A 744 -7.92 -31.87 37.29
C GLY A 744 -8.95 -32.59 36.43
N LEU A 745 -8.64 -33.77 35.88
CA LEU A 745 -9.59 -34.56 35.07
C LEU A 745 -10.59 -35.32 35.94
N VAL A 746 -11.81 -35.49 35.43
CA VAL A 746 -12.94 -36.08 36.16
C VAL A 746 -13.27 -37.46 35.60
N GLY A 747 -13.19 -38.49 36.45
CA GLY A 747 -13.53 -39.87 36.08
C GLY A 747 -12.34 -40.81 35.99
N CYS A 748 -11.12 -40.33 36.23
CA CYS A 748 -9.89 -41.13 36.25
C CYS A 748 -9.80 -42.07 37.46
N GLN A 749 -8.83 -42.97 37.41
CA GLN A 749 -8.26 -43.64 38.58
C GLN A 749 -7.62 -42.63 39.57
N ALA A 750 -7.21 -43.11 40.75
CA ALA A 750 -6.78 -42.24 41.85
C ALA A 750 -5.44 -41.51 41.60
N PHE A 751 -4.57 -42.12 40.78
CA PHE A 751 -3.26 -41.63 40.38
C PHE A 751 -3.11 -42.00 38.90
N TYR A 752 -3.09 -40.98 38.04
CA TYR A 752 -3.03 -41.09 36.58
C TYR A 752 -2.00 -40.10 36.08
N SER A 753 -1.34 -40.39 34.97
CA SER A 753 -0.36 -39.49 34.36
C SER A 753 -1.04 -38.56 33.36
N ALA A 754 -0.64 -37.29 33.31
CA ALA A 754 -0.99 -36.37 32.23
C ALA A 754 0.09 -35.30 32.03
N GLY A 755 0.26 -34.84 30.79
CA GLY A 755 1.25 -33.84 30.39
C GLY A 755 0.91 -33.18 29.06
N GLY A 756 1.84 -32.39 28.54
CA GLY A 756 1.68 -31.71 27.27
C GLY A 756 2.88 -30.82 26.92
N PHE A 757 3.21 -30.79 25.63
CA PHE A 757 4.39 -30.15 25.07
C PHE A 757 4.11 -29.72 23.62
N GLN A 758 4.96 -28.87 23.04
CA GLN A 758 4.81 -28.46 21.63
C GLN A 758 5.36 -29.55 20.71
N VAL A 759 4.63 -29.81 19.62
CA VAL A 759 4.97 -30.76 18.56
C VAL A 759 5.01 -30.07 17.21
N LEU A 760 5.78 -30.64 16.29
CA LEU A 760 5.79 -30.27 14.88
C LEU A 760 5.20 -31.42 14.04
N SER A 761 4.52 -31.08 12.96
CA SER A 761 3.85 -32.03 12.08
C SER A 761 4.85 -33.01 11.46
N GLY A 762 4.57 -34.32 11.56
CA GLY A 762 5.45 -35.37 11.08
C GLY A 762 6.57 -35.77 12.05
N GLU A 763 6.85 -34.99 13.10
CA GLU A 763 7.80 -35.40 14.14
C GLU A 763 7.29 -36.61 14.91
N SER A 764 8.22 -37.48 15.32
CA SER A 764 7.90 -38.77 15.94
C SER A 764 8.46 -38.86 17.36
N TYR A 765 7.59 -39.31 18.26
CA TYR A 765 7.78 -39.36 19.70
C TYR A 765 7.58 -40.78 20.23
N LEU A 766 8.36 -41.15 21.24
CA LEU A 766 8.29 -42.44 21.91
C LEU A 766 7.70 -42.25 23.31
N ILE A 767 6.51 -42.81 23.52
CA ILE A 767 5.76 -42.74 24.78
C ILE A 767 5.96 -44.06 25.54
N ARG A 768 6.58 -43.98 26.71
CA ARG A 768 6.79 -45.08 27.65
C ARG A 768 5.76 -45.00 28.77
N ILE A 769 5.05 -46.09 29.04
CA ILE A 769 4.03 -46.17 30.11
C ILE A 769 4.35 -47.33 31.05
N GLY A 770 4.52 -47.06 32.33
CA GLY A 770 4.79 -48.07 33.37
C GLY A 770 4.01 -47.84 34.64
N GLY A 771 4.29 -48.63 35.69
CA GLY A 771 3.66 -48.49 37.00
C GLY A 771 4.56 -47.86 38.07
N PHE A 772 3.96 -47.01 38.91
CA PHE A 772 4.64 -46.30 40.00
C PHE A 772 5.40 -47.23 40.98
N GLY A 773 4.84 -48.42 41.23
CA GLY A 773 5.39 -49.39 42.17
C GLY A 773 6.01 -50.61 41.49
N ALA A 774 7.07 -51.18 42.08
CA ALA A 774 7.70 -52.41 41.59
C ALA A 774 6.68 -53.57 41.49
N GLY A 775 6.42 -54.04 40.26
CA GLY A 775 5.42 -55.05 39.93
C GLY A 775 3.96 -54.54 39.89
N THR A 776 3.75 -53.24 39.77
CA THR A 776 2.45 -52.63 39.46
C THR A 776 2.26 -52.61 37.94
N ALA A 777 1.31 -53.39 37.44
CA ALA A 777 0.98 -53.51 36.02
C ALA A 777 -0.54 -53.51 35.82
N GLY A 778 -1.02 -53.18 34.62
CA GLY A 778 -2.46 -53.22 34.34
C GLY A 778 -2.86 -52.88 32.91
N LEU A 779 -4.18 -52.74 32.74
CA LEU A 779 -4.82 -52.24 31.53
C LEU A 779 -5.10 -50.74 31.70
N GLY A 780 -5.03 -49.97 30.63
CA GLY A 780 -5.42 -48.56 30.63
C GLY A 780 -5.70 -48.02 29.23
N THR A 781 -5.97 -46.71 29.19
CA THR A 781 -6.21 -45.95 27.96
C THR A 781 -5.27 -44.74 27.96
N LEU A 782 -4.47 -44.58 26.90
CA LEU A 782 -3.68 -43.39 26.60
C LEU A 782 -4.49 -42.51 25.64
N ASN A 783 -4.87 -41.32 26.10
CA ASN A 783 -5.52 -40.30 25.29
C ASN A 783 -4.44 -39.34 24.75
N ILE A 784 -4.50 -39.01 23.46
CA ILE A 784 -3.63 -38.03 22.79
C ILE A 784 -4.50 -37.05 22.00
N SER A 785 -4.17 -35.77 22.04
CA SER A 785 -4.79 -34.74 21.18
C SER A 785 -3.79 -33.62 20.89
N VAL A 786 -3.67 -33.20 19.64
CA VAL A 786 -2.91 -32.01 19.24
C VAL A 786 -3.87 -30.88 18.89
N THR A 787 -3.53 -29.66 19.29
CA THR A 787 -4.23 -28.43 18.89
C THR A 787 -3.22 -27.45 18.32
N CYS A 788 -3.39 -27.06 17.05
CA CYS A 788 -2.66 -25.96 16.44
C CYS A 788 -2.89 -24.69 17.27
N ALA A 789 -1.81 -23.94 17.54
CA ALA A 789 -1.78 -22.93 18.59
C ALA A 789 -1.70 -21.51 18.04
N ASP A 790 -2.82 -20.80 18.04
CA ASP A 790 -3.06 -19.61 18.85
C ASP A 790 -4.55 -19.23 18.75
N LEU A 791 -5.05 -18.25 19.51
CA LEU A 791 -6.38 -17.69 19.25
C LEU A 791 -6.25 -16.64 18.16
N ILE A 792 -7.21 -16.55 17.23
CA ILE A 792 -7.27 -15.39 16.34
C ILE A 792 -7.58 -14.16 17.23
N THR A 793 -6.68 -13.19 17.24
CA THR A 793 -6.84 -11.93 17.96
C THR A 793 -6.98 -10.76 17.00
N GLY A 794 -7.30 -9.58 17.52
CA GLY A 794 -7.42 -8.38 16.70
C GLY A 794 -8.59 -8.35 15.72
N PHE A 795 -9.48 -9.37 15.70
CA PHE A 795 -10.55 -9.44 14.71
C PHE A 795 -11.51 -8.25 14.82
N ALA A 796 -11.46 -7.40 13.80
CA ALA A 796 -12.26 -6.20 13.68
C ALA A 796 -12.78 -6.07 12.23
N GLY A 797 -13.79 -5.23 12.05
CA GLY A 797 -14.26 -4.84 10.73
C GLY A 797 -14.69 -3.38 10.74
N ALA A 798 -14.40 -2.68 9.65
CA ALA A 798 -14.76 -1.30 9.41
C ALA A 798 -15.46 -1.20 8.05
N ASN A 799 -16.58 -0.48 7.98
CA ASN A 799 -17.23 -0.13 6.74
C ASN A 799 -16.60 1.14 6.16
N ASP A 800 -16.47 1.18 4.84
CA ASP A 800 -16.13 2.39 4.08
C ASP A 800 -17.37 2.83 3.31
N CYS A 801 -17.82 4.05 3.59
CA CYS A 801 -19.03 4.61 2.98
C CYS A 801 -18.80 5.36 1.67
N SER A 802 -17.55 5.49 1.22
CA SER A 802 -17.25 5.92 -0.16
C SER A 802 -17.44 4.77 -1.16
N THR A 803 -17.11 3.54 -0.76
CA THR A 803 -17.17 2.34 -1.60
C THR A 803 -18.35 1.41 -1.29
N ASN A 804 -18.96 1.53 -0.10
CA ASN A 804 -19.90 0.55 0.50
C ASN A 804 -19.29 -0.84 0.76
N ASP A 805 -17.96 -0.87 0.95
CA ASP A 805 -17.19 -2.06 1.27
C ASP A 805 -17.04 -2.25 2.79
N VAL A 806 -16.75 -3.48 3.22
CA VAL A 806 -16.32 -3.78 4.59
C VAL A 806 -14.92 -4.37 4.59
N THR A 807 -13.97 -3.68 5.21
CA THR A 807 -12.62 -4.18 5.46
C THR A 807 -12.56 -4.88 6.81
N LEU A 808 -12.18 -6.15 6.80
CA LEU A 808 -11.91 -6.98 7.97
C LEU A 808 -10.39 -7.05 8.22
N THR A 809 -9.98 -7.08 9.48
CA THR A 809 -8.57 -7.24 9.90
C THR A 809 -8.44 -8.20 11.08
N TRP A 810 -7.33 -8.95 11.18
CA TRP A 810 -7.03 -9.86 12.29
C TRP A 810 -5.53 -10.22 12.39
N ASP A 811 -5.12 -10.73 13.55
CA ASP A 811 -3.79 -11.30 13.76
C ASP A 811 -3.74 -12.77 13.24
N PRO A 812 -2.82 -13.16 12.34
CA PRO A 812 -2.92 -14.39 11.56
C PRO A 812 -2.23 -15.63 12.19
N ALA A 813 -1.97 -15.61 13.49
CA ALA A 813 -1.01 -16.52 14.13
C ALA A 813 -1.38 -18.02 13.97
N GLY A 814 -0.48 -18.80 13.36
CA GLY A 814 -0.49 -20.27 13.41
C GLY A 814 -1.36 -21.03 12.40
N TYR A 815 -2.00 -20.36 11.43
CA TYR A 815 -2.94 -21.00 10.49
C TYR A 815 -2.39 -21.15 9.06
N ASP A 816 -2.68 -22.30 8.44
CA ASP A 816 -2.34 -22.59 7.04
C ASP A 816 -3.20 -21.80 6.04
N THR A 817 -4.48 -21.62 6.37
CA THR A 817 -5.46 -20.96 5.52
C THR A 817 -6.54 -20.25 6.34
N PHE A 818 -7.21 -19.27 5.74
CA PHE A 818 -8.40 -18.63 6.33
C PHE A 818 -9.62 -18.75 5.41
N ASP A 819 -10.77 -19.01 6.03
CA ASP A 819 -12.10 -18.89 5.43
C ASP A 819 -12.82 -17.68 6.07
N VAL A 820 -13.51 -16.88 5.24
CA VAL A 820 -14.27 -15.70 5.68
C VAL A 820 -15.73 -15.85 5.28
N SER A 821 -16.65 -15.58 6.20
CA SER A 821 -18.09 -15.61 5.93
C SER A 821 -18.83 -14.44 6.58
N ARG A 822 -20.02 -14.13 6.05
CA ARG A 822 -20.94 -13.09 6.56
C ARG A 822 -22.34 -13.66 6.65
N ASP A 823 -22.95 -13.60 7.83
CA ASP A 823 -24.26 -14.21 8.14
C ASP A 823 -24.37 -15.71 7.76
N GLY A 824 -23.23 -16.43 7.78
CA GLY A 824 -23.13 -17.82 7.33
C GLY A 824 -23.12 -18.01 5.80
N VAL A 825 -22.99 -16.95 5.02
CA VAL A 825 -22.64 -16.97 3.59
C VAL A 825 -21.14 -16.85 3.45
N VAL A 826 -20.51 -17.86 2.86
CA VAL A 826 -19.06 -17.88 2.61
C VAL A 826 -18.70 -16.83 1.55
N LEU A 827 -17.76 -15.95 1.89
CA LEU A 827 -17.24 -14.89 1.02
C LEU A 827 -15.91 -15.30 0.38
N ALA A 828 -15.01 -15.87 1.17
CA ALA A 828 -13.74 -16.40 0.71
C ALA A 828 -13.39 -17.72 1.41
N THR A 829 -12.61 -18.57 0.74
CA THR A 829 -12.11 -19.84 1.30
C THR A 829 -10.66 -20.06 0.89
N GLY A 830 -9.85 -20.61 1.79
CA GLY A 830 -8.47 -20.97 1.47
C GLY A 830 -7.56 -19.76 1.21
N LEU A 831 -7.84 -18.61 1.85
CA LEU A 831 -6.93 -17.46 1.85
C LEU A 831 -5.57 -17.90 2.44
N PRO A 832 -4.41 -17.48 1.89
CA PRO A 832 -3.11 -18.00 2.30
C PRO A 832 -2.75 -17.77 3.77
N ALA A 833 -1.86 -18.61 4.30
CA ALA A 833 -1.17 -18.36 5.57
C ALA A 833 -0.58 -16.94 5.62
N GLY A 834 -0.71 -16.27 6.76
CA GLY A 834 -0.27 -14.87 6.93
C GLY A 834 -1.23 -13.80 6.37
N THR A 835 -2.40 -14.16 5.84
CA THR A 835 -3.44 -13.17 5.49
C THR A 835 -3.92 -12.44 6.74
N VAL A 836 -3.77 -11.10 6.77
CA VAL A 836 -4.15 -10.23 7.91
C VAL A 836 -5.45 -9.44 7.70
N SER A 837 -5.98 -9.44 6.48
CA SER A 837 -7.15 -8.65 6.11
C SER A 837 -7.94 -9.24 4.95
N TYR A 838 -9.20 -8.80 4.83
CA TYR A 838 -10.09 -9.16 3.72
C TYR A 838 -11.09 -8.02 3.47
N VAL A 839 -11.35 -7.69 2.20
CA VAL A 839 -12.34 -6.68 1.82
C VAL A 839 -13.56 -7.37 1.19
N ASP A 840 -14.74 -7.06 1.72
CA ASP A 840 -16.04 -7.51 1.22
C ASP A 840 -16.67 -6.43 0.35
N SER A 841 -16.27 -6.41 -0.93
CA SER A 841 -16.73 -5.44 -1.93
C SER A 841 -18.07 -5.80 -2.59
N SER A 842 -19.06 -6.21 -1.78
CA SER A 842 -20.37 -6.65 -2.30
C SER A 842 -21.45 -5.57 -2.27
N GLY A 843 -21.10 -4.31 -2.00
CA GLY A 843 -22.01 -3.17 -2.00
C GLY A 843 -23.14 -3.33 -0.98
N LEU A 844 -22.78 -3.35 0.30
CA LEU A 844 -23.72 -3.69 1.35
C LEU A 844 -24.74 -2.58 1.60
N ALA A 845 -26.01 -2.99 1.76
CA ALA A 845 -27.07 -2.08 2.19
C ALA A 845 -26.93 -1.79 3.70
N ASN A 846 -27.53 -0.68 4.17
CA ASN A 846 -27.48 -0.34 5.59
C ASN A 846 -28.07 -1.44 6.49
N GLY A 847 -27.32 -1.81 7.52
CA GLY A 847 -27.65 -2.86 8.48
C GLY A 847 -26.42 -3.43 9.19
N THR A 848 -26.66 -4.20 10.25
CA THR A 848 -25.60 -4.92 10.97
C THR A 848 -25.45 -6.34 10.43
N TYR A 849 -24.22 -6.70 10.07
CA TYR A 849 -23.82 -7.98 9.50
C TYR A 849 -22.87 -8.70 10.45
N ASN A 850 -23.07 -10.00 10.68
CA ASN A 850 -22.16 -10.80 11.50
C ASN A 850 -21.10 -11.45 10.62
N TYR A 851 -19.86 -10.98 10.74
CA TYR A 851 -18.71 -11.54 10.05
C TYR A 851 -18.03 -12.61 10.90
N GLU A 852 -17.50 -13.63 10.22
CA GLU A 852 -16.77 -14.74 10.81
C GLU A 852 -15.47 -14.95 10.03
N VAL A 853 -14.35 -14.98 10.75
CA VAL A 853 -13.07 -15.48 10.24
C VAL A 853 -12.75 -16.81 10.91
N SER A 854 -12.44 -17.82 10.10
CA SER A 854 -12.01 -19.15 10.56
C SER A 854 -10.61 -19.45 10.06
N GLY A 855 -9.66 -19.57 10.98
CA GLY A 855 -8.32 -20.08 10.71
C GLY A 855 -8.37 -21.60 10.64
N ILE A 856 -7.84 -22.18 9.57
CA ILE A 856 -7.92 -23.62 9.26
C ILE A 856 -6.51 -24.15 9.07
N CYS A 857 -6.22 -25.26 9.74
CA CYS A 857 -4.97 -26.00 9.57
C CYS A 857 -5.17 -27.23 8.68
N ASN A 858 -4.25 -27.47 7.74
CA ASN A 858 -4.24 -28.59 6.81
C ASN A 858 -4.23 -29.97 7.51
N SER A 859 -3.68 -29.99 8.73
CA SER A 859 -3.62 -31.12 9.66
C SER A 859 -4.95 -31.48 10.33
N GLY A 860 -5.92 -30.56 10.34
CA GLY A 860 -7.22 -30.72 10.98
C GLY A 860 -7.32 -30.03 12.35
N GLY A 861 -7.88 -28.83 12.33
CA GLY A 861 -8.08 -27.95 13.49
C GLY A 861 -8.49 -26.56 13.03
N GLY A 862 -8.77 -25.66 13.98
CA GLY A 862 -9.07 -24.27 13.68
C GLY A 862 -9.59 -23.47 14.87
N ASP A 863 -9.52 -22.15 14.78
CA ASP A 863 -10.26 -21.21 15.62
C ASP A 863 -11.18 -20.35 14.75
N THR A 864 -12.27 -19.88 15.35
CA THR A 864 -13.32 -19.13 14.66
C THR A 864 -13.72 -17.94 15.52
N GLN A 865 -13.48 -16.73 15.01
CA GLN A 865 -13.88 -15.48 15.66
C GLN A 865 -15.01 -14.81 14.88
N GLN A 866 -15.88 -14.12 15.62
CA GLN A 866 -17.02 -13.39 15.06
C GLN A 866 -17.02 -11.94 15.51
N THR A 867 -17.42 -11.04 14.62
CA THR A 867 -17.62 -9.62 14.93
C THR A 867 -18.82 -9.09 14.14
N ASN A 868 -19.58 -8.18 14.76
CA ASN A 868 -20.67 -7.49 14.08
C ASN A 868 -20.11 -6.19 13.47
N VAL A 869 -20.33 -6.00 12.17
CA VAL A 869 -20.03 -4.74 11.49
C VAL A 869 -21.34 -4.09 11.09
N SER A 870 -21.52 -2.83 11.45
CA SER A 870 -22.69 -2.05 11.08
C SER A 870 -22.35 -1.19 9.87
N VAL A 871 -22.90 -1.56 8.71
CA VAL A 871 -22.86 -0.70 7.52
C VAL A 871 -23.95 0.34 7.70
N ALA A 872 -23.57 1.61 7.81
CA ALA A 872 -24.50 2.71 8.01
C ALA A 872 -24.02 3.92 7.21
N CYS A 873 -24.18 3.82 5.89
CA CYS A 873 -23.73 4.80 4.91
C CYS A 873 -24.90 5.66 4.43
N SER A 874 -24.66 6.95 4.26
CA SER A 874 -25.68 7.89 3.78
C SER A 874 -26.16 7.47 2.40
N SER A 875 -27.48 7.36 2.19
CA SER A 875 -28.06 7.03 0.88
C SER A 875 -28.45 8.27 0.06
N GLY A 876 -28.24 9.46 0.63
CA GLY A 876 -28.53 10.75 0.03
C GLY A 876 -29.95 11.22 0.36
N GLY A 877 -30.04 12.32 1.10
CA GLY A 877 -31.30 12.97 1.46
C GLY A 877 -31.79 12.75 2.89
N GLU A 878 -31.04 12.04 3.73
CA GLU A 878 -31.21 12.02 5.18
C GLU A 878 -30.88 13.39 5.79
N THR A 879 -31.82 13.97 6.54
CA THR A 879 -31.63 15.26 7.24
C THR A 879 -31.23 15.09 8.70
N ASP A 880 -31.37 13.88 9.23
CA ASP A 880 -31.26 13.57 10.65
C ASP A 880 -30.35 12.36 10.89
N LEU A 881 -29.53 12.42 11.94
CA LEU A 881 -28.66 11.32 12.36
C LEU A 881 -29.07 10.84 13.76
N ILE A 882 -29.40 9.56 13.91
CA ILE A 882 -29.72 8.94 15.20
C ILE A 882 -28.50 8.14 15.66
N ILE A 883 -27.97 8.49 16.82
CA ILE A 883 -26.83 7.83 17.45
C ILE A 883 -27.36 6.96 18.59
N ASN A 884 -27.39 5.64 18.40
CA ASN A 884 -27.98 4.71 19.34
C ASN A 884 -26.92 3.93 20.12
N THR A 885 -26.63 4.40 21.34
CA THR A 885 -25.70 3.72 22.28
C THR A 885 -26.40 2.89 23.34
N ASP A 886 -27.75 2.81 23.31
CA ASP A 886 -28.52 1.94 24.19
C ASP A 886 -28.27 0.45 23.85
N PRO A 887 -27.81 -0.38 24.80
CA PRO A 887 -27.57 -1.81 24.58
C PRO A 887 -28.85 -2.65 24.44
N GLY A 888 -30.05 -2.04 24.47
CA GLY A 888 -31.33 -2.72 24.24
C GLY A 888 -31.70 -3.73 25.34
N LEU A 889 -31.22 -3.50 26.57
CA LEU A 889 -31.43 -4.41 27.72
C LEU A 889 -32.78 -4.21 28.41
N GLY A 890 -33.55 -3.23 27.95
CA GLY A 890 -34.79 -2.72 28.53
C GLY A 890 -36.11 -3.36 28.07
N LEU A 891 -37.20 -2.69 28.42
CA LEU A 891 -38.55 -2.83 27.87
C LEU A 891 -38.97 -1.64 26.99
N VAL A 892 -38.26 -0.52 27.10
CA VAL A 892 -38.33 0.68 26.29
C VAL A 892 -37.21 0.61 25.25
N ASP A 893 -37.45 1.21 24.08
CA ASP A 893 -36.50 1.30 22.98
C ASP A 893 -36.69 2.71 22.38
N SER A 894 -35.87 3.66 22.83
CA SER A 894 -35.99 5.06 22.42
C SER A 894 -35.67 5.27 20.95
N ALA A 895 -34.66 4.56 20.44
CA ALA A 895 -34.27 4.63 19.03
C ALA A 895 -35.43 4.18 18.14
N ALA A 896 -35.95 2.95 18.32
CA ALA A 896 -37.07 2.46 17.51
C ALA A 896 -38.35 3.30 17.66
N ALA A 897 -38.59 3.90 18.83
CA ALA A 897 -39.69 4.84 19.04
C ALA A 897 -39.50 6.15 18.26
N LEU A 898 -38.29 6.72 18.25
CA LEU A 898 -37.98 7.93 17.49
C LEU A 898 -37.99 7.66 15.98
N GLU A 899 -37.37 6.58 15.52
CA GLU A 899 -37.39 6.16 14.10
C GLU A 899 -38.82 6.08 13.55
N ALA A 900 -39.72 5.44 14.31
CA ALA A 900 -41.14 5.36 13.95
C ALA A 900 -41.83 6.74 13.95
N ALA A 901 -41.45 7.64 14.85
CA ALA A 901 -41.99 8.99 14.94
C ALA A 901 -41.48 9.93 13.83
N LEU A 902 -40.19 9.89 13.49
CA LEU A 902 -39.59 10.64 12.37
C LEU A 902 -40.13 10.13 11.03
N THR A 903 -40.20 8.81 10.84
CA THR A 903 -40.84 8.18 9.66
C THR A 903 -42.29 8.66 9.50
N ALA A 904 -43.06 8.74 10.60
CA ALA A 904 -44.44 9.21 10.56
C ALA A 904 -44.58 10.71 10.26
N ASN A 905 -43.56 11.51 10.55
CA ASN A 905 -43.44 12.92 10.18
C ASN A 905 -42.86 13.13 8.76
N GLY A 906 -42.41 12.06 8.10
CA GLY A 906 -41.82 12.12 6.75
C GLY A 906 -40.38 12.63 6.72
N ILE A 907 -39.66 12.47 7.83
CA ILE A 907 -38.25 12.86 7.98
C ILE A 907 -37.38 11.66 7.64
N ALA A 908 -36.35 11.88 6.81
CA ALA A 908 -35.37 10.87 6.44
C ALA A 908 -34.18 10.95 7.42
N PHE A 909 -33.74 9.79 7.91
CA PHE A 909 -32.70 9.68 8.93
C PHE A 909 -31.78 8.48 8.68
N LEU A 910 -30.56 8.58 9.17
CA LEU A 910 -29.61 7.48 9.31
C LEU A 910 -29.51 7.09 10.80
N THR A 911 -29.50 5.80 11.13
CA THR A 911 -29.25 5.32 12.51
C THR A 911 -27.90 4.60 12.58
N VAL A 912 -27.05 5.00 13.52
CA VAL A 912 -25.72 4.42 13.79
C VAL A 912 -25.64 3.87 15.22
N PRO A 913 -25.11 2.65 15.46
CA PRO A 913 -25.02 2.04 16.79
C PRO A 913 -23.69 2.35 17.51
N ASP A 914 -23.15 3.55 17.30
CA ASP A 914 -21.78 3.96 17.66
C ASP A 914 -21.76 5.18 18.59
N ALA A 915 -20.60 5.57 19.10
CA ALA A 915 -20.46 6.74 19.99
C ALA A 915 -20.29 8.04 19.18
N PRO A 916 -20.73 9.22 19.68
CA PRO A 916 -20.58 10.49 18.96
C PRO A 916 -19.15 10.78 18.45
N ALA A 917 -18.12 10.44 19.22
CA ALA A 917 -16.73 10.65 18.80
C ALA A 917 -16.25 9.70 17.70
N THR A 918 -16.85 8.51 17.52
CA THR A 918 -16.47 7.53 16.47
C THR A 918 -17.26 7.75 15.17
N VAL A 919 -18.37 8.48 15.23
CA VAL A 919 -19.21 8.88 14.09
C VAL A 919 -18.69 10.17 13.43
N LEU A 920 -17.91 10.98 14.18
CA LEU A 920 -17.35 12.23 13.69
C LEU A 920 -16.29 11.99 12.59
N GLY A 921 -16.67 12.23 11.34
CA GLY A 921 -15.80 12.11 10.16
C GLY A 921 -15.93 10.82 9.37
N SER A 922 -16.68 9.82 9.86
CA SER A 922 -16.97 8.57 9.16
C SER A 922 -18.30 8.59 8.40
N VAL A 923 -19.20 9.51 8.75
CA VAL A 923 -20.50 9.69 8.09
C VAL A 923 -20.54 11.01 7.33
N ILE A 924 -20.53 10.93 6.00
CA ILE A 924 -20.59 12.09 5.10
C ILE A 924 -22.06 12.45 4.86
N GLY A 925 -22.48 13.64 5.30
CA GLY A 925 -23.84 14.15 5.11
C GLY A 925 -24.08 15.51 5.75
N SER A 926 -24.96 16.32 5.15
CA SER A 926 -25.38 17.63 5.66
C SER A 926 -26.55 17.48 6.64
N TYR A 927 -26.27 16.97 7.85
CA TYR A 927 -27.32 16.78 8.87
C TYR A 927 -27.81 18.10 9.45
N GLU A 928 -29.12 18.29 9.48
CA GLU A 928 -29.77 19.38 10.22
C GLU A 928 -29.81 19.09 11.73
N ARG A 929 -29.89 17.80 12.10
CA ARG A 929 -30.13 17.32 13.47
C ARG A 929 -29.38 16.03 13.80
N VAL A 930 -28.93 15.93 15.05
CA VAL A 930 -28.38 14.71 15.65
C VAL A 930 -29.19 14.33 16.89
N TRP A 931 -29.52 13.04 17.02
CA TRP A 931 -30.34 12.48 18.08
C TRP A 931 -29.59 11.40 18.86
N VAL A 932 -29.06 11.75 20.02
CA VAL A 932 -28.24 10.83 20.84
C VAL A 932 -29.13 10.09 21.85
N MET A 933 -29.24 8.77 21.67
CA MET A 933 -29.97 7.85 22.53
C MET A 933 -28.97 7.05 23.38
N THR A 934 -28.91 7.34 24.69
CA THR A 934 -28.02 6.61 25.62
C THR A 934 -28.76 5.64 26.54
N GLY A 935 -30.09 5.74 26.60
CA GLY A 935 -30.94 4.98 27.51
C GLY A 935 -30.80 5.40 28.99
N THR A 936 -31.50 4.66 29.86
CA THR A 936 -31.52 4.85 31.31
C THR A 936 -31.22 3.58 32.10
N PHE A 937 -30.93 2.46 31.41
CA PHE A 937 -30.74 1.15 32.04
C PHE A 937 -29.62 0.30 31.42
N GLY A 938 -29.03 -0.59 32.25
CA GLY A 938 -28.14 -1.66 31.84
C GLY A 938 -26.66 -1.27 31.79
N SER A 939 -26.35 -0.08 31.26
CA SER A 939 -25.00 0.49 31.16
C SER A 939 -24.92 1.93 31.66
N ASP A 940 -23.72 2.32 32.09
CA ASP A 940 -23.36 3.67 32.51
C ASP A 940 -23.14 4.56 31.27
N GLY A 941 -24.24 4.95 30.61
CA GLY A 941 -24.30 5.59 29.29
C GLY A 941 -23.82 7.05 29.23
N ARG A 942 -22.87 7.45 30.08
CA ARG A 942 -22.32 8.81 30.08
C ARG A 942 -21.43 9.04 28.87
N LEU A 943 -21.58 10.19 28.23
CA LEU A 943 -20.62 10.70 27.24
C LEU A 943 -19.20 10.74 27.82
N THR A 944 -18.21 10.37 27.00
CA THR A 944 -16.80 10.67 27.29
C THR A 944 -16.50 12.14 26.99
N SER A 945 -15.31 12.63 27.37
CA SER A 945 -14.89 13.97 26.95
C SER A 945 -14.78 14.10 25.42
N ALA A 946 -14.42 13.02 24.71
CA ALA A 946 -14.35 13.05 23.25
C ALA A 946 -15.75 13.15 22.63
N ASP A 947 -16.74 12.45 23.18
CA ASP A 947 -18.14 12.55 22.72
C ASP A 947 -18.72 13.93 23.01
N SER A 948 -18.45 14.47 24.21
CA SER A 948 -18.82 15.84 24.60
C SER A 948 -18.15 16.90 23.71
N ASP A 949 -16.91 16.66 23.27
CA ASP A 949 -16.23 17.56 22.34
C ASP A 949 -16.84 17.49 20.93
N ALA A 950 -17.18 16.29 20.44
CA ALA A 950 -17.83 16.08 19.14
C ALA A 950 -19.23 16.73 19.06
N LEU A 951 -20.09 16.53 20.08
CA LEU A 951 -21.42 17.16 20.12
C LEU A 951 -21.31 18.69 20.20
N GLY A 952 -20.31 19.22 20.92
CA GLY A 952 -20.03 20.66 20.94
C GLY A 952 -19.66 21.21 19.57
N SER A 953 -18.81 20.51 18.81
CA SER A 953 -18.43 20.92 17.44
C SER A 953 -19.60 20.88 16.46
N TRP A 954 -20.54 19.95 16.59
CA TRP A 954 -21.77 19.96 15.78
C TRP A 954 -22.68 21.15 16.09
N ILE A 955 -22.81 21.53 17.37
CA ILE A 955 -23.50 22.77 17.75
C ILE A 955 -22.79 24.00 17.16
N GLU A 956 -21.47 24.09 17.24
CA GLU A 956 -20.70 25.19 16.62
C GLU A 956 -20.86 25.24 15.09
N ALA A 957 -21.07 24.10 14.43
CA ALA A 957 -21.38 23.99 13.01
C ALA A 957 -22.84 24.35 12.64
N GLY A 958 -23.70 24.65 13.62
CA GLY A 958 -25.10 25.02 13.41
C GLY A 958 -26.11 23.87 13.46
N ILE A 959 -25.66 22.65 13.80
CA ILE A 959 -26.50 21.44 13.83
C ILE A 959 -27.28 21.38 15.15
N GLY A 960 -28.56 21.03 15.09
CA GLY A 960 -29.39 20.82 16.29
C GLY A 960 -29.06 19.49 16.98
N VAL A 961 -28.67 19.50 18.25
CA VAL A 961 -28.33 18.28 19.01
C VAL A 961 -29.38 17.98 20.07
N TYR A 962 -29.95 16.77 19.98
CA TYR A 962 -30.76 16.15 21.03
C TYR A 962 -29.92 15.15 21.83
N LEU A 963 -30.04 15.17 23.15
CA LEU A 963 -29.46 14.15 24.04
C LEU A 963 -30.46 13.70 25.11
N GLU A 964 -30.65 12.39 25.23
CA GLU A 964 -31.25 11.78 26.42
C GLU A 964 -30.25 10.92 27.18
N GLY A 965 -30.37 10.91 28.51
CA GLY A 965 -29.61 10.01 29.38
C GLY A 965 -30.01 10.14 30.85
N GLY A 966 -30.30 9.02 31.52
CA GLY A 966 -30.72 9.03 32.94
C GLY A 966 -29.61 9.48 33.89
N ASP A 967 -28.44 8.84 33.78
CA ASP A 967 -27.28 9.01 34.66
C ASP A 967 -26.24 10.03 34.14
N HIS A 968 -26.56 10.79 33.08
CA HIS A 968 -25.55 11.59 32.40
C HIS A 968 -25.05 12.76 33.25
N TRP A 969 -25.93 13.52 33.91
CA TRP A 969 -25.59 14.80 34.55
C TRP A 969 -25.35 14.69 36.07
N GLY A 970 -25.90 13.67 36.73
CA GLY A 970 -25.88 13.50 38.19
C GLY A 970 -24.56 12.98 38.75
N PHE A 971 -23.75 12.35 37.89
CA PHE A 971 -22.45 11.78 38.24
C PHE A 971 -21.27 12.71 37.89
N ALA A 972 -20.06 12.28 38.25
CA ALA A 972 -18.83 13.05 37.96
C ALA A 972 -18.38 12.83 36.50
N VAL A 973 -19.07 13.47 35.57
CA VAL A 973 -18.75 13.50 34.13
C VAL A 973 -17.36 14.09 33.90
N ALA A 974 -16.69 13.65 32.82
CA ALA A 974 -15.49 14.31 32.33
C ALA A 974 -15.91 15.56 31.54
N ALA A 975 -15.42 16.74 31.95
CA ALA A 975 -15.84 17.98 31.32
C ALA A 975 -15.35 18.08 29.86
N GLY A 976 -16.22 18.55 28.97
CA GLY A 976 -15.97 18.71 27.52
C GLY A 976 -16.76 19.87 26.92
N ASN A 977 -16.75 20.02 25.59
CA ASN A 977 -17.33 21.20 24.95
C ASN A 977 -18.86 21.29 25.07
N PHE A 978 -19.59 20.17 25.05
CA PHE A 978 -21.06 20.15 25.15
C PHE A 978 -21.58 20.76 26.48
N ASP A 979 -20.80 20.69 27.57
CA ASP A 979 -21.10 21.35 28.86
C ASP A 979 -21.18 22.90 28.78
N ASN A 980 -20.84 23.48 27.62
CA ASN A 980 -20.96 24.92 27.36
C ASN A 980 -22.27 25.27 26.65
N TYR A 981 -23.04 24.29 26.17
CA TYR A 981 -24.13 24.47 25.20
C TYR A 981 -25.42 23.72 25.55
N ASP A 982 -25.47 22.92 26.61
CA ASP A 982 -26.56 21.98 26.92
C ASP A 982 -27.68 22.60 27.79
N GLY A 983 -27.46 23.79 28.36
CA GLY A 983 -28.37 24.53 29.21
C GLY A 983 -28.40 24.08 30.68
N VAL A 984 -27.51 23.18 31.11
CA VAL A 984 -27.53 22.52 32.43
C VAL A 984 -26.37 22.99 33.32
N ILE A 985 -26.62 24.05 34.09
CA ILE A 985 -25.65 24.60 35.08
C ILE A 985 -25.45 23.72 36.34
N GLY A 986 -25.87 22.45 36.28
CA GLY A 986 -25.65 21.41 37.29
C GLY A 986 -26.90 20.56 37.56
N ALA A 987 -26.69 19.30 37.92
CA ALA A 987 -27.77 18.38 38.27
C ALA A 987 -27.61 17.79 39.68
N ALA A 988 -28.61 17.03 40.11
CA ALA A 988 -28.51 16.10 41.22
C ALA A 988 -28.94 14.71 40.76
N ASP A 989 -28.06 13.73 41.02
CA ASP A 989 -28.25 12.28 40.93
C ASP A 989 -29.71 11.88 41.27
N GLY A 990 -30.35 11.24 40.30
CA GLY A 990 -31.79 11.01 40.24
C GLY A 990 -32.37 10.00 41.25
N ASP A 991 -33.65 9.71 41.10
CA ASP A 991 -34.29 8.54 41.72
C ASP A 991 -35.38 7.93 40.84
N ASP A 992 -35.89 6.77 41.25
CA ASP A 992 -36.87 5.96 40.51
C ASP A 992 -38.31 6.52 40.56
N THR A 993 -38.53 7.73 41.06
CA THR A 993 -39.88 8.25 41.35
C THR A 993 -40.54 9.01 40.20
N PHE A 994 -39.83 9.25 39.09
CA PHE A 994 -40.37 9.91 37.91
C PHE A 994 -41.33 8.98 37.14
N LEU A 995 -42.63 9.27 37.23
CA LEU A 995 -43.71 8.44 36.64
C LEU A 995 -44.70 9.23 35.77
N ALA A 996 -44.59 10.56 35.78
CA ALA A 996 -45.39 11.45 34.95
C ALA A 996 -44.77 12.86 34.91
N MET A 997 -44.97 13.54 33.79
CA MET A 997 -44.37 14.83 33.47
C MET A 997 -45.40 15.89 33.07
N ASN A 998 -45.01 17.16 33.21
CA ASN A 998 -45.66 18.31 32.60
C ASN A 998 -44.66 18.98 31.64
N GLY A 999 -45.09 19.30 30.43
CA GLY A 999 -44.37 20.20 29.54
C GLY A 999 -44.46 21.65 30.04
N LEU A 1000 -43.49 22.46 29.64
CA LEU A 1000 -43.34 23.86 30.04
C LEU A 1000 -43.30 24.80 28.82
N ASP A 1001 -43.52 26.08 29.10
CA ASP A 1001 -43.21 27.19 28.20
C ASP A 1001 -41.78 27.66 28.51
N THR A 1002 -40.87 27.57 27.54
CA THR A 1002 -39.47 27.94 27.72
C THR A 1002 -39.26 29.45 27.81
N LEU A 1003 -40.27 30.25 27.42
CA LEU A 1003 -40.23 31.71 27.28
C LEU A 1003 -39.26 32.22 26.19
N ILE A 1004 -38.65 31.32 25.42
CA ILE A 1004 -37.70 31.59 24.33
C ILE A 1004 -38.17 30.95 23.00
N GLY A 1005 -39.48 30.81 22.82
CA GLY A 1005 -40.11 30.37 21.57
C GLY A 1005 -40.75 28.98 21.59
N THR A 1006 -40.39 28.10 22.52
CA THR A 1006 -40.95 26.73 22.59
C THR A 1006 -41.98 26.62 23.71
N ASP A 1007 -43.25 26.34 23.39
CA ASP A 1007 -44.34 26.13 24.36
C ASP A 1007 -44.92 24.72 24.28
N TRP A 1008 -44.64 23.89 25.29
CA TRP A 1008 -45.20 22.55 25.47
C TRP A 1008 -46.17 22.47 26.66
N SER A 1009 -46.67 23.61 27.15
CA SER A 1009 -47.52 23.70 28.35
C SER A 1009 -48.93 23.09 28.19
N ASP A 1010 -49.29 22.61 27.00
CA ASP A 1010 -50.48 21.79 26.75
C ASP A 1010 -50.30 20.32 27.17
N LEU A 1011 -49.07 19.83 27.27
CA LEU A 1011 -48.71 18.45 27.65
C LEU A 1011 -48.69 18.26 29.17
N ILE A 1012 -49.87 18.18 29.79
CA ILE A 1012 -50.03 18.14 31.25
C ILE A 1012 -50.34 16.72 31.79
N GLY A 1013 -49.50 16.24 32.71
CA GLY A 1013 -49.67 14.97 33.41
C GLY A 1013 -49.52 13.75 32.50
N VAL A 1014 -48.61 13.83 31.52
CA VAL A 1014 -48.32 12.73 30.61
C VAL A 1014 -47.64 11.60 31.39
N PRO A 1015 -48.10 10.34 31.30
CA PRO A 1015 -47.44 9.21 31.95
C PRO A 1015 -46.03 8.98 31.38
N TYR A 1016 -45.09 8.56 32.23
CA TYR A 1016 -43.82 7.98 31.81
C TYR A 1016 -43.85 6.47 32.04
N THR A 1017 -43.37 5.70 31.06
CA THR A 1017 -43.21 4.24 31.16
C THR A 1017 -41.73 3.99 31.44
N GLN A 1018 -41.44 3.49 32.62
CA GLN A 1018 -40.08 3.12 33.00
C GLN A 1018 -39.66 1.79 32.37
N ASP A 1019 -38.36 1.69 32.13
CA ASP A 1019 -37.71 0.60 31.44
C ASP A 1019 -37.75 -0.71 32.25
N GLN A 1020 -37.54 -0.62 33.57
CA GLN A 1020 -38.21 -1.54 34.52
C GLN A 1020 -38.73 -0.75 35.75
N ALA A 1021 -39.34 -1.44 36.71
CA ALA A 1021 -39.81 -0.78 37.92
C ALA A 1021 -38.70 -0.67 38.97
N GLY A 1022 -38.04 0.50 39.05
CA GLY A 1022 -37.09 0.84 40.13
C GLY A 1022 -35.61 0.85 39.73
N ASN A 1023 -35.31 1.16 38.47
CA ASN A 1023 -33.97 1.12 37.86
C ASN A 1023 -33.68 2.29 36.90
N ASP A 1024 -34.68 3.08 36.50
CA ASP A 1024 -34.49 4.31 35.72
C ASP A 1024 -34.19 5.46 36.69
N TRP A 1025 -32.99 6.02 36.61
CA TRP A 1025 -32.55 7.13 37.48
C TRP A 1025 -32.72 8.43 36.71
N THR A 1026 -33.84 9.13 36.91
CA THR A 1026 -34.09 10.41 36.22
C THR A 1026 -33.41 11.55 36.97
N ASP A 1027 -32.31 12.06 36.42
CA ASP A 1027 -31.56 13.20 36.96
C ASP A 1027 -32.42 14.47 37.14
N GLN A 1028 -32.13 15.23 38.20
CA GLN A 1028 -32.79 16.49 38.52
C GLN A 1028 -31.95 17.67 38.01
N LEU A 1029 -32.29 18.18 36.83
CA LEU A 1029 -31.50 19.20 36.12
C LEU A 1029 -31.77 20.61 36.66
N THR A 1030 -30.71 21.42 36.83
CA THR A 1030 -30.81 22.86 37.11
C THR A 1030 -30.55 23.62 35.81
N VAL A 1031 -31.62 24.07 35.17
CA VAL A 1031 -31.56 24.77 33.89
C VAL A 1031 -31.12 26.23 34.07
N GLY A 1032 -30.21 26.73 33.22
CA GLY A 1032 -29.86 28.15 33.19
C GLY A 1032 -28.73 28.53 32.22
N PRO A 1033 -28.44 29.85 32.09
CA PRO A 1033 -27.43 30.37 31.17
C PRO A 1033 -25.99 29.94 31.45
N GLU A 1034 -25.24 29.79 30.36
CA GLU A 1034 -23.93 29.16 30.29
C GLU A 1034 -22.97 29.95 29.36
N PHE A 1035 -21.96 29.30 28.77
CA PHE A 1035 -21.03 29.95 27.84
C PHE A 1035 -21.64 30.15 26.45
N GLY A 1036 -22.43 29.17 25.97
CA GLY A 1036 -23.15 29.18 24.71
C GLY A 1036 -24.25 30.22 24.60
N GLY A 1037 -24.77 30.77 25.71
CA GLY A 1037 -25.67 31.92 25.59
C GLY A 1037 -26.53 32.25 26.81
N PRO A 1038 -27.31 33.35 26.72
CA PRO A 1038 -28.28 33.74 27.74
C PRO A 1038 -29.65 33.05 27.57
N ASP A 1039 -29.94 32.49 26.42
CA ASP A 1039 -31.29 32.09 25.98
C ASP A 1039 -31.54 30.59 26.23
N VAL A 1040 -31.75 30.27 27.51
CA VAL A 1040 -31.95 28.90 28.02
C VAL A 1040 -33.28 28.79 28.77
N GLY A 1041 -34.06 27.74 28.50
CA GLY A 1041 -35.38 27.50 29.11
C GLY A 1041 -35.63 26.04 29.45
N ALA A 1042 -36.37 25.78 30.53
CA ALA A 1042 -36.73 24.41 30.93
C ALA A 1042 -37.95 23.92 30.13
N ILE A 1043 -37.88 22.69 29.61
CA ILE A 1043 -38.93 22.07 28.78
C ILE A 1043 -39.81 21.07 29.56
N TRP A 1044 -39.25 20.41 30.59
CA TRP A 1044 -39.94 19.37 31.35
C TRP A 1044 -39.87 19.54 32.86
N GLN A 1045 -40.97 19.20 33.53
CA GLN A 1045 -41.04 19.14 34.99
C GLN A 1045 -41.75 17.87 35.47
N GLU A 1046 -41.30 17.33 36.61
CA GLU A 1046 -42.05 16.31 37.36
C GLU A 1046 -43.47 16.80 37.71
N VAL A 1047 -44.47 15.90 37.71
CA VAL A 1047 -45.90 16.26 37.75
C VAL A 1047 -46.34 17.06 38.99
N ALA A 1048 -45.72 16.87 40.15
CA ALA A 1048 -45.94 17.65 41.37
C ALA A 1048 -45.17 18.99 41.40
N GLY A 1049 -44.30 19.23 40.41
CA GLY A 1049 -43.55 20.46 40.21
C GLY A 1049 -42.33 20.59 41.12
N THR A 1050 -41.70 19.47 41.51
CA THR A 1050 -40.56 19.52 42.44
C THR A 1050 -39.20 19.78 41.81
N TYR A 1051 -38.95 19.30 40.59
CA TYR A 1051 -37.68 19.45 39.86
C TYR A 1051 -37.93 19.41 38.35
N THR A 1052 -36.96 19.94 37.59
CA THR A 1052 -36.92 19.96 36.12
C THR A 1052 -36.11 18.77 35.58
N THR A 1053 -36.48 18.27 34.41
CA THR A 1053 -35.90 17.05 33.80
C THR A 1053 -35.55 17.23 32.32
N GLY A 1054 -35.46 18.48 31.85
CA GLY A 1054 -34.97 18.80 30.51
C GLY A 1054 -34.80 20.30 30.28
N ALA A 1055 -33.88 20.65 29.38
CA ALA A 1055 -33.53 22.00 28.97
C ALA A 1055 -33.56 22.16 27.44
N LEU A 1056 -33.76 23.40 27.01
CA LEU A 1056 -33.54 23.89 25.64
C LEU A 1056 -32.56 25.06 25.74
N SER A 1057 -31.47 25.01 24.98
CA SER A 1057 -30.45 26.07 24.88
C SER A 1057 -30.37 26.58 23.44
N LEU A 1058 -30.67 27.86 23.23
CA LEU A 1058 -30.51 28.53 21.94
C LEU A 1058 -29.12 29.19 21.91
N ASN A 1059 -28.14 28.45 21.38
CA ASN A 1059 -26.74 28.82 21.49
C ASN A 1059 -26.33 29.94 20.51
N GLN A 1060 -25.26 30.64 20.86
CA GLN A 1060 -24.66 31.75 20.13
C GLN A 1060 -23.13 31.61 20.13
N ASP A 1061 -22.48 32.05 19.05
CA ASP A 1061 -21.04 32.17 18.96
C ASP A 1061 -20.47 33.29 19.87
N LEU A 1062 -19.15 33.40 19.93
CA LEU A 1062 -18.46 34.47 20.65
C LEU A 1062 -18.74 35.91 20.14
N GLY A 1063 -19.36 36.04 18.97
CA GLY A 1063 -19.85 37.30 18.39
C GLY A 1063 -21.32 37.62 18.72
N GLY A 1064 -22.09 36.65 19.21
CA GLY A 1064 -23.54 36.74 19.42
C GLY A 1064 -24.39 36.31 18.22
N SER A 1065 -23.80 35.62 17.23
CA SER A 1065 -24.53 35.00 16.10
C SER A 1065 -25.14 33.67 16.56
N PRO A 1066 -26.40 33.33 16.23
CA PRO A 1066 -26.95 32.03 16.57
C PRO A 1066 -26.17 30.86 15.95
N ILE A 1067 -26.02 29.79 16.72
CA ILE A 1067 -25.44 28.50 16.31
C ILE A 1067 -26.42 27.37 16.70
N GLY A 1068 -25.99 26.10 16.68
CA GLY A 1068 -26.84 24.93 16.86
C GLY A 1068 -27.61 24.88 18.19
N VAL A 1069 -28.86 24.43 18.14
CA VAL A 1069 -29.72 24.31 19.32
C VAL A 1069 -29.42 23.02 20.07
N ALA A 1070 -29.32 23.08 21.40
CA ALA A 1070 -29.29 21.88 22.23
C ALA A 1070 -30.65 21.65 22.90
N LEU A 1071 -31.15 20.40 22.85
CA LEU A 1071 -32.35 19.97 23.57
C LEU A 1071 -32.02 18.70 24.36
N VAL A 1072 -32.02 18.81 25.69
CA VAL A 1072 -31.59 17.71 26.55
C VAL A 1072 -32.64 17.28 27.55
N GLN A 1073 -32.71 16.00 27.87
CA GLN A 1073 -33.62 15.47 28.89
C GLN A 1073 -33.08 14.24 29.63
N SER A 1074 -33.42 14.12 30.92
CA SER A 1074 -32.96 13.05 31.80
C SER A 1074 -33.83 11.78 31.80
N TRP A 1075 -34.58 11.56 30.72
CA TRP A 1075 -35.54 10.47 30.59
C TRP A 1075 -35.73 10.06 29.12
N GLU A 1076 -36.10 8.80 28.87
CA GLU A 1076 -36.17 8.19 27.54
C GLU A 1076 -37.37 8.62 26.69
N PHE A 1077 -37.15 9.10 25.46
CA PHE A 1077 -38.19 9.36 24.48
C PHE A 1077 -39.16 8.18 24.30
N GLY A 1078 -38.63 6.96 24.28
CA GLY A 1078 -39.42 5.72 24.17
C GLY A 1078 -40.41 5.52 25.32
N GLY A 1079 -40.12 6.05 26.51
CA GLY A 1079 -40.98 5.98 27.69
C GLY A 1079 -42.15 6.99 27.69
N PHE A 1080 -42.20 7.93 26.74
CA PHE A 1080 -43.24 8.97 26.67
C PHE A 1080 -44.64 8.39 26.42
N GLY A 1081 -45.50 8.39 27.44
CA GLY A 1081 -46.87 7.86 27.36
C GLY A 1081 -47.89 8.77 26.65
N GLY A 1082 -47.43 9.76 25.88
CA GLY A 1082 -48.25 10.67 25.07
C GLY A 1082 -48.31 10.24 23.60
N ASP A 1083 -48.47 11.21 22.70
CA ASP A 1083 -48.31 10.99 21.25
C ASP A 1083 -46.86 11.28 20.86
N GLN A 1084 -46.07 10.23 20.64
CA GLN A 1084 -44.65 10.33 20.29
C GLN A 1084 -44.43 10.97 18.91
N THR A 1085 -45.39 10.86 17.98
CA THR A 1085 -45.29 11.52 16.67
C THR A 1085 -45.47 13.03 16.80
N ASP A 1086 -46.42 13.49 17.65
CA ASP A 1086 -46.58 14.92 17.99
C ASP A 1086 -45.36 15.46 18.75
N LEU A 1087 -44.78 14.67 19.65
CA LEU A 1087 -43.59 15.08 20.40
C LEU A 1087 -42.35 15.22 19.49
N ALA A 1088 -42.08 14.23 18.64
CA ALA A 1088 -40.97 14.30 17.68
C ALA A 1088 -41.10 15.53 16.76
N ALA A 1089 -42.31 15.82 16.25
CA ALA A 1089 -42.55 17.01 15.43
C ALA A 1089 -42.20 18.32 16.15
N ARG A 1090 -42.50 18.41 17.46
CA ARG A 1090 -42.15 19.56 18.30
C ARG A 1090 -40.65 19.66 18.58
N MET A 1091 -39.98 18.53 18.80
CA MET A 1091 -38.52 18.49 18.99
C MET A 1091 -37.77 18.87 17.71
N VAL A 1092 -38.19 18.33 16.55
CA VAL A 1092 -37.67 18.72 15.22
C VAL A 1092 -37.80 20.21 14.99
N ALA A 1093 -38.98 20.79 15.28
CA ALA A 1093 -39.22 22.22 15.13
C ALA A 1093 -38.41 23.11 16.10
N ALA A 1094 -37.99 22.57 17.25
CA ALA A 1094 -37.11 23.26 18.19
C ALA A 1094 -35.63 23.16 17.78
N LEU A 1095 -35.22 22.04 17.17
CA LEU A 1095 -33.82 21.74 16.83
C LEU A 1095 -33.39 22.25 15.45
N GLY A 1096 -34.29 22.30 14.46
CA GLY A 1096 -33.97 22.65 13.07
C GLY A 1096 -33.77 24.14 12.78
N GLY A 1097 -33.38 24.95 13.75
CA GLY A 1097 -33.39 26.42 13.67
C GLY A 1097 -32.04 27.06 13.96
N GLY A 1098 -31.24 27.30 12.92
CA GLY A 1098 -30.13 28.26 12.98
C GLY A 1098 -30.65 29.69 13.12
N GLY A 1099 -30.99 30.11 14.34
CA GLY A 1099 -31.35 31.49 14.68
C GLY A 1099 -32.77 31.97 14.35
N GLY A 1100 -33.58 31.18 13.64
CA GLY A 1100 -35.00 31.43 13.46
C GLY A 1100 -35.84 30.78 14.56
N GLY A 1101 -36.76 31.54 15.17
CA GLY A 1101 -37.77 30.98 16.06
C GLY A 1101 -38.79 30.11 15.33
N PRO A 1102 -39.84 29.60 16.00
CA PRO A 1102 -40.89 28.83 15.34
C PRO A 1102 -41.54 29.66 14.24
N VAL A 1103 -41.43 29.19 12.99
CA VAL A 1103 -42.02 29.85 11.82
C VAL A 1103 -43.49 30.20 12.05
N GLY A 1104 -43.77 31.50 12.09
CA GLY A 1104 -45.14 32.02 11.98
C GLY A 1104 -45.79 31.54 10.67
N PRO A 1105 -47.14 31.55 10.59
CA PRO A 1105 -47.80 31.22 9.34
C PRO A 1105 -47.41 32.26 8.29
N ASN A 1106 -47.16 31.78 7.06
CA ASN A 1106 -46.84 32.60 5.90
C ASN A 1106 -47.68 33.89 5.85
N PHE A 1107 -47.11 35.00 5.40
CA PHE A 1107 -47.82 36.27 5.28
C PHE A 1107 -47.51 37.00 3.98
N GLY A 1108 -48.13 38.16 3.79
CA GLY A 1108 -47.79 39.11 2.73
C GLY A 1108 -47.50 40.48 3.32
N ARG A 1109 -46.26 40.96 3.19
CA ARG A 1109 -45.76 42.20 3.78
C ARG A 1109 -46.59 43.41 3.34
N GLY A 1110 -47.00 44.22 4.30
CA GLY A 1110 -47.83 45.42 4.11
C GLY A 1110 -49.35 45.22 4.20
N ASP A 1111 -49.89 43.99 4.19
CA ASP A 1111 -51.32 43.72 4.47
C ASP A 1111 -51.57 43.60 5.99
N CYS A 1112 -51.23 44.67 6.73
CA CYS A 1112 -51.33 44.72 8.19
C CYS A 1112 -52.75 44.45 8.73
N ASN A 1113 -53.79 44.64 7.90
CA ASN A 1113 -55.18 44.36 8.30
C ASN A 1113 -55.63 42.93 7.98
N ALA A 1114 -54.79 42.14 7.30
CA ALA A 1114 -54.98 40.75 6.92
C ALA A 1114 -56.29 40.50 6.15
N ASP A 1115 -56.64 41.38 5.21
CA ASP A 1115 -57.81 41.23 4.33
C ASP A 1115 -57.50 40.66 2.94
N GLY A 1116 -56.23 40.34 2.67
CA GLY A 1116 -55.71 39.72 1.46
C GLY A 1116 -55.30 40.71 0.37
N GLY A 1117 -55.09 42.00 0.70
CA GLY A 1117 -54.70 42.98 -0.32
C GLY A 1117 -54.19 44.33 0.19
N PHE A 1118 -52.88 44.55 0.02
CA PHE A 1118 -52.19 45.82 0.28
C PHE A 1118 -52.89 47.05 -0.31
N ASN A 1119 -53.46 47.89 0.55
CA ASN A 1119 -54.18 49.09 0.15
C ASN A 1119 -54.13 50.20 1.23
N ILE A 1120 -54.93 51.25 1.06
CA ILE A 1120 -54.94 52.37 2.03
C ILE A 1120 -55.53 51.98 3.40
N ALA A 1121 -56.29 50.87 3.48
CA ALA A 1121 -56.79 50.32 4.73
C ALA A 1121 -55.65 49.96 5.68
N ASP A 1122 -54.57 49.36 5.18
CA ASP A 1122 -53.43 48.87 5.97
C ASP A 1122 -52.65 50.02 6.61
N ALA A 1123 -52.29 51.03 5.82
CA ALA A 1123 -51.65 52.24 6.34
C ALA A 1123 -52.54 52.98 7.36
N ILE A 1124 -53.88 52.91 7.21
CA ILE A 1124 -54.81 53.45 8.21
C ILE A 1124 -54.86 52.55 9.45
N PHE A 1125 -54.74 51.23 9.31
CA PHE A 1125 -54.75 50.25 10.40
C PHE A 1125 -53.50 50.41 11.28
N VAL A 1126 -52.31 50.46 10.69
CA VAL A 1126 -51.03 50.78 11.39
C VAL A 1126 -51.15 52.10 12.16
N LEU A 1127 -51.60 53.18 11.51
CA LEU A 1127 -51.77 54.49 12.17
C LEU A 1127 -52.86 54.48 13.27
N ALA A 1128 -53.88 53.63 13.14
CA ALA A 1128 -54.93 53.49 14.14
C ALA A 1128 -54.41 52.75 15.39
N ALA A 1129 -53.62 51.68 15.21
CA ALA A 1129 -52.93 50.97 16.29
C ALA A 1129 -51.99 51.93 17.05
N LEU A 1130 -51.08 52.60 16.33
CA LEU A 1130 -50.05 53.46 16.92
C LEU A 1130 -50.59 54.72 17.62
N PHE A 1131 -51.60 55.38 17.05
CA PHE A 1131 -51.99 56.74 17.51
C PHE A 1131 -53.45 56.90 17.95
N SER A 1132 -54.33 55.93 17.65
CA SER A 1132 -55.77 56.07 17.90
C SER A 1132 -56.36 55.02 18.85
N GLY A 1133 -55.55 54.07 19.33
CA GLY A 1133 -56.00 52.97 20.20
C GLY A 1133 -56.84 51.94 19.45
N GLY A 1134 -56.55 51.71 18.16
CA GLY A 1134 -57.01 50.53 17.45
C GLY A 1134 -56.34 49.25 17.96
N PRO A 1135 -56.83 48.06 17.57
CA PRO A 1135 -56.11 46.81 17.81
C PRO A 1135 -54.77 46.81 17.05
N SER A 1136 -53.78 46.08 17.56
CA SER A 1136 -52.62 45.65 16.77
C SER A 1136 -53.04 44.63 15.70
N GLY A 1137 -52.20 44.43 14.69
CA GLY A 1137 -52.34 43.29 13.77
C GLY A 1137 -52.17 41.96 14.51
N THR A 1138 -52.61 40.87 13.89
CA THR A 1138 -52.34 39.49 14.35
C THR A 1138 -51.08 38.90 13.75
N CYS A 1139 -50.41 39.67 12.88
CA CYS A 1139 -49.18 39.36 12.19
C CYS A 1139 -48.43 40.69 12.08
N LEU A 1140 -47.34 40.82 12.83
CA LEU A 1140 -46.60 42.07 12.96
C LEU A 1140 -45.63 42.27 11.79
N ASP A 1141 -45.16 41.19 11.17
CA ASP A 1141 -44.30 41.20 9.98
C ASP A 1141 -45.08 41.69 8.75
N ALA A 1142 -46.39 41.40 8.69
CA ALA A 1142 -47.30 42.01 7.73
C ALA A 1142 -47.54 43.52 8.00
N CYS A 1143 -47.26 44.00 9.21
CA CYS A 1143 -47.38 45.40 9.61
C CYS A 1143 -46.08 46.19 9.48
N ASP A 1144 -44.92 45.55 9.59
CA ASP A 1144 -43.65 46.13 9.13
C ASP A 1144 -43.68 46.16 7.60
N SER A 1145 -43.93 47.33 7.05
CA SER A 1145 -44.09 47.50 5.61
C SER A 1145 -42.78 47.80 4.91
N ASN A 1146 -41.72 48.13 5.66
CA ASN A 1146 -40.45 48.62 5.12
C ASN A 1146 -39.21 47.87 5.56
N ASP A 1147 -39.37 46.70 6.18
CA ASP A 1147 -38.30 45.77 6.55
C ASP A 1147 -37.22 46.43 7.42
N ASP A 1148 -37.63 47.09 8.52
CA ASP A 1148 -36.68 47.68 9.49
C ASP A 1148 -36.72 47.08 10.91
N GLY A 1149 -37.50 46.02 11.10
CA GLY A 1149 -37.61 45.26 12.35
C GLY A 1149 -38.40 46.00 13.42
N GLY A 1150 -39.41 46.79 13.03
CA GLY A 1150 -40.19 47.53 14.01
C GLY A 1150 -41.39 48.32 13.50
N VAL A 1151 -42.60 47.77 13.69
CA VAL A 1151 -43.88 48.42 13.35
C VAL A 1151 -44.02 49.84 13.97
N ASN A 1152 -43.82 50.86 13.14
CA ASN A 1152 -43.79 52.26 13.53
C ASN A 1152 -44.44 53.21 12.48
N ILE A 1153 -44.11 54.51 12.51
CA ILE A 1153 -44.70 55.50 11.58
C ILE A 1153 -44.02 55.45 10.19
N ALA A 1154 -42.82 54.88 10.09
CA ALA A 1154 -42.11 54.65 8.84
C ALA A 1154 -42.95 53.78 7.89
N ASP A 1155 -43.54 52.70 8.40
CA ASP A 1155 -44.35 51.72 7.67
C ASP A 1155 -45.57 52.35 6.99
N ALA A 1156 -46.28 53.17 7.76
CA ALA A 1156 -47.43 53.91 7.23
C ALA A 1156 -47.01 54.95 6.18
N ILE A 1157 -45.81 55.55 6.31
CA ILE A 1157 -45.27 56.47 5.31
C ILE A 1157 -44.82 55.69 4.05
N PHE A 1158 -44.16 54.55 4.22
CA PHE A 1158 -43.69 53.66 3.15
C PHE A 1158 -44.88 53.11 2.35
N SER A 1159 -45.87 52.53 3.03
CA SER A 1159 -47.12 52.05 2.44
C SER A 1159 -47.83 53.14 1.62
N LEU A 1160 -47.97 54.36 2.16
CA LEU A 1160 -48.57 55.48 1.43
C LEU A 1160 -47.69 55.99 0.27
N ALA A 1161 -46.36 55.86 0.38
CA ALA A 1161 -45.43 56.22 -0.69
C ALA A 1161 -45.51 55.23 -1.86
N ALA A 1162 -45.54 53.92 -1.59
CA ALA A 1162 -45.77 52.86 -2.56
C ALA A 1162 -47.13 53.06 -3.29
N LEU A 1163 -48.22 53.25 -2.54
CA LEU A 1163 -49.57 53.34 -3.08
C LEU A 1163 -49.86 54.63 -3.88
N PHE A 1164 -49.28 55.77 -3.50
CA PHE A 1164 -49.69 57.09 -4.05
C PHE A 1164 -48.57 57.98 -4.59
N SER A 1165 -47.30 57.70 -4.26
CA SER A 1165 -46.17 58.58 -4.60
C SER A 1165 -45.15 57.94 -5.54
N GLY A 1166 -45.32 56.65 -5.89
CA GLY A 1166 -44.38 55.92 -6.74
C GLY A 1166 -43.10 55.50 -6.00
N GLY A 1167 -43.20 55.26 -4.69
CA GLY A 1167 -42.17 54.54 -3.94
C GLY A 1167 -42.07 53.07 -4.37
N PRO A 1168 -41.03 52.33 -3.95
CA PRO A 1168 -40.96 50.90 -4.15
C PRO A 1168 -42.14 50.19 -3.46
N PRO A 1169 -42.64 49.06 -3.99
CA PRO A 1169 -43.51 48.17 -3.22
C PRO A 1169 -42.72 47.54 -2.05
N PRO A 1170 -43.41 46.96 -1.05
CA PRO A 1170 -42.76 46.12 -0.04
C PRO A 1170 -41.96 44.97 -0.69
N SER A 1171 -40.92 44.55 0.02
CA SER A 1171 -40.06 43.40 -0.24
C SER A 1171 -40.83 42.07 -0.25
N ALA A 1172 -40.14 40.99 -0.63
CA ALA A 1172 -40.67 39.65 -0.41
C ALA A 1172 -40.76 39.37 1.11
N PRO A 1173 -41.81 38.68 1.62
CA PRO A 1173 -42.97 38.16 0.88
C PRO A 1173 -43.93 39.29 0.48
N ALA A 1174 -44.11 39.50 -0.82
CA ALA A 1174 -44.72 40.73 -1.33
C ALA A 1174 -46.26 40.75 -1.18
N PRO A 1175 -46.91 41.93 -1.25
CA PRO A 1175 -48.37 42.06 -1.31
C PRO A 1175 -49.11 41.05 -2.19
N GLY A 1176 -49.83 40.12 -1.56
CA GLY A 1176 -50.63 39.10 -2.25
C GLY A 1176 -49.87 37.84 -2.66
N THR A 1177 -48.61 37.70 -2.26
CA THR A 1177 -47.86 36.43 -2.26
C THR A 1177 -47.59 36.02 -0.83
N CYS A 1178 -47.93 34.77 -0.49
CA CYS A 1178 -47.66 34.20 0.82
C CYS A 1178 -46.22 33.67 0.87
N GLY A 1179 -45.48 34.01 1.93
CA GLY A 1179 -44.17 33.44 2.23
C GLY A 1179 -43.75 33.74 3.67
N LEU A 1180 -42.60 33.18 4.06
CA LEU A 1180 -41.92 33.48 5.32
C LEU A 1180 -41.17 34.82 5.22
N ASP A 1181 -40.79 35.39 6.36
CA ASP A 1181 -39.89 36.55 6.37
C ASP A 1181 -38.47 36.08 6.03
N ALA A 1182 -37.93 36.52 4.89
CA ALA A 1182 -36.59 36.14 4.45
C ALA A 1182 -35.48 36.95 5.15
N THR A 1183 -35.85 37.81 6.08
CA THR A 1183 -34.99 38.71 6.85
C THR A 1183 -35.15 38.52 8.36
N ASP A 1184 -35.82 37.44 8.77
CA ASP A 1184 -36.20 37.09 10.15
C ASP A 1184 -34.98 37.03 11.10
N THR A 1185 -34.67 38.19 11.67
CA THR A 1185 -33.52 38.44 12.56
C THR A 1185 -33.89 39.41 13.68
N ASP A 1186 -35.17 39.71 13.82
CA ASP A 1186 -35.71 40.63 14.82
C ASP A 1186 -36.71 39.92 15.76
N ALA A 1187 -37.65 40.67 16.35
CA ALA A 1187 -38.55 40.16 17.40
C ALA A 1187 -40.04 40.44 17.10
N LEU A 1188 -40.36 40.74 15.85
CA LEU A 1188 -41.70 40.71 15.32
C LEU A 1188 -42.09 39.26 14.99
N ASP A 1189 -43.39 38.98 15.00
CA ASP A 1189 -43.93 37.64 14.77
C ASP A 1189 -45.26 37.67 14.02
N CYS A 1190 -45.63 36.51 13.48
CA CYS A 1190 -46.98 36.25 13.01
C CYS A 1190 -47.69 35.20 13.87
N VAL A 1191 -48.62 35.66 14.72
CA VAL A 1191 -49.51 34.79 15.51
C VAL A 1191 -50.62 34.19 14.63
N SER A 1192 -51.12 34.93 13.63
CA SER A 1192 -52.01 34.39 12.58
C SER A 1192 -52.17 35.35 11.40
N PHE A 1193 -52.17 34.82 10.18
CA PHE A 1193 -52.41 35.59 8.95
C PHE A 1193 -53.46 34.91 8.03
N PRO A 1194 -54.78 35.09 8.27
CA PRO A 1194 -55.84 34.36 7.57
C PRO A 1194 -55.86 34.35 6.02
N PRO A 1195 -55.29 35.32 5.28
CA PRO A 1195 -55.16 35.24 3.84
C PRO A 1195 -54.20 34.14 3.33
N CYS A 1196 -53.28 33.68 4.17
CA CYS A 1196 -52.32 32.63 3.87
C CYS A 1196 -52.54 31.45 4.84
N PRO A 1197 -53.08 30.32 4.34
CA PRO A 1197 -53.44 29.16 5.16
C PRO A 1197 -52.26 28.25 5.48
#